data_AF-A0A6A4RNN6-F1
#
_entry.id   AF-A0A6A4RNN6-F1
#
_cell.length_a   1.000
_cell.length_b   1.000
_cell.length_c   1.000
_cell.angle_alpha   90.00
_cell.angle_beta   90.00
_cell.angle_gamma   90.00
#
_symmetry.space_group_name_H-M   'P 1'
#
loop_
_entity.id
_entity.type
_entity.pdbx_description
1 polymer ?
#
loop_
_entity_poly.entity_id
_entity_poly.type
_entity_poly.pdbx_seq_one_letter_code
_entity_poly.pdbx_strand_id
1 'polypeptide(L)'
;MGWMKESQRKKKIVYQMCRLPSRPERHEQPEEGNSCPSSHSVQLTYLNSVTQVHVGASDAAAEREVVPHTSCRGRCYEPLDDAPGCRCDESCVASGSCCYDYRDVCRVPTQLWVCTELRCGETRLSRSNCHCSHDCLSAGDCCTNYRHVCHGQCGTSAPYMQAAFPSKTFPNHYTIVTGLYPESNGLIDNSMYDPVFDASFSLSSPEKDNPAWYYGQPVWHTAKDQGLKSGTFFWPGSDVKINGSFPDIYKPYNGKVPFEERVFALLKWLQLPDDERFVKLTQISSFHSNRSATCVSVGAGRDRLLSESLLFPQQRPDFYTLYLEEPDKSGHSYGPVSGGLIEAIRGVDKIMGMEDTSCDRKEALQQLVGDTGGYWVTEGPFGRIRARHKGVAIDSSGLVANMTCKKPDQKIKPYLKADLPKRLHFANSRRIEDVNVLVEPKWLFERFPGSVTFCSGGAHGYDNDAESMHAMFVSYGPKFQPKTEIEPFSNIELYNLMCDVLQISPTDNNGTHGSMNHVLRQPYHAPAPPAEQSQQAQCRPVSLEPADGLGCSCPALIGNSSTVNSRLNLTAEQESAAEKSHLLFGRPRMLQPERSFCLLRQEGFVSAYSAAALMPLWSSFTVHRPIDSDPLWPVPQNCLRADVRLAPSQSPRCDQYDTAGNLTHAFLYPPNLNTTVDQQFDALLMSNVVPMYPEFKKIWLFFHDTLLLKYASVYNGVNVVTGPVFDYNYDGRYDRPEEIQQFVSGTNIPIPTHYFAVLTACGDSAQPVGACGGALQTVSFLLPHRPDNSESCRKNLCYTEFTIRKSEENRRKVSVAGETAVFTSPQRSASVCRQRLIHFLIQMLLPVMMMMMMMPPPSPALTFLETDPATGARLECDSCAPGTYLRASCTPTQRSVCATCPPGSYTERWNYIRKCLRCGVCGHNQVVVSACAADRDCQCECKAGFHGRGRYDVCMRHSQCPSGQGVLTRGTAEEDTVCQVCPNGTFSDAVSSVQNCTEHRGCAAAAGLQLLLRGCTWHDSVCVSCTELREGGSYLREILPAFFVHHKTTTRRLRRVVHNLPTEDGKKQTGLSALGVEELNARLSAWVASAGERQIRQLPEVLSKIGAQNAGERLQSKLQRIDSHLNKLCGALGNEVDGV
;
A
#
# COMPACT_ATOMS: atom_id res chain seq x y z
N MET A 1 17.93 -32.65 7.06
CA MET A 1 18.04 -31.78 8.25
C MET A 1 18.04 -30.26 7.99
N GLY A 2 18.21 -29.74 6.75
CA GLY A 2 18.31 -28.28 6.54
C GLY A 2 17.01 -27.45 6.60
N TRP A 3 15.84 -28.05 6.37
CA TRP A 3 14.62 -27.34 5.92
C TRP A 3 13.68 -26.79 7.02
N MET A 4 14.04 -26.89 8.30
CA MET A 4 13.16 -26.43 9.38
C MET A 4 13.25 -24.90 9.65
N LYS A 5 14.30 -24.23 9.16
CA LYS A 5 14.51 -22.77 9.37
C LYS A 5 13.59 -21.86 8.53
N GLU A 6 13.08 -22.33 7.40
CA GLU A 6 12.16 -21.56 6.54
C GLU A 6 10.74 -21.55 7.14
N SER A 7 10.25 -22.72 7.61
CA SER A 7 8.89 -22.84 8.17
C SER A 7 8.75 -22.17 9.53
N GLN A 8 9.79 -22.22 10.37
CA GLN A 8 9.82 -21.52 11.67
C GLN A 8 9.73 -19.99 11.53
N ARG A 9 10.14 -19.40 10.39
CA ARG A 9 10.06 -17.95 10.17
C ARG A 9 8.64 -17.40 10.04
N LYS A 10 7.62 -18.24 9.82
CA LYS A 10 6.20 -17.83 9.82
C LYS A 10 5.49 -18.02 11.19
N LYS A 11 6.19 -18.36 12.29
CA LYS A 11 5.56 -18.69 13.59
C LYS A 11 6.21 -18.11 14.86
N LYS A 12 6.92 -16.97 14.81
CA LYS A 12 7.28 -16.19 16.01
C LYS A 12 7.19 -14.67 15.79
N ILE A 13 6.08 -14.08 16.22
CA ILE A 13 5.94 -12.87 17.08
C ILE A 13 4.44 -12.79 17.44
N VAL A 14 4.05 -13.37 18.58
CA VAL A 14 2.78 -13.12 19.28
C VAL A 14 3.03 -13.36 20.77
N TYR A 15 2.40 -12.55 21.64
CA TYR A 15 2.62 -12.44 23.09
C TYR A 15 3.98 -11.86 23.51
N GLN A 16 4.06 -11.00 24.55
CA GLN A 16 3.03 -10.57 25.50
C GLN A 16 2.51 -9.14 25.27
N MET A 17 1.22 -8.93 25.53
CA MET A 17 0.59 -7.61 25.66
C MET A 17 0.89 -6.95 27.02
N CYS A 18 0.70 -5.63 27.08
CA CYS A 18 0.74 -4.85 28.32
C CYS A 18 -0.34 -5.28 29.33
N ARG A 19 -0.05 -5.16 30.64
CA ARG A 19 -1.02 -4.64 31.62
C ARG A 19 -0.35 -4.01 32.85
N LEU A 20 -0.44 -2.68 32.89
CA LEU A 20 -0.62 -1.85 34.09
C LEU A 20 -1.94 -2.28 34.80
N PRO A 21 -2.21 -2.00 36.11
CA PRO A 21 -2.17 -0.63 36.66
C PRO A 21 -1.78 -0.49 38.15
N SER A 22 -2.17 0.63 38.73
CA SER A 22 -1.81 1.22 40.03
C SER A 22 -2.46 0.59 41.28
N ARG A 23 -1.87 0.94 42.44
CA ARG A 23 -2.44 0.96 43.81
C ARG A 23 -3.77 1.75 43.92
N PRO A 24 -4.49 1.75 45.07
CA PRO A 24 -4.25 1.10 46.38
C PRO A 24 -5.34 0.02 46.69
N GLU A 25 -5.79 -0.43 47.89
CA GLU A 25 -5.77 -0.12 49.35
C GLU A 25 -5.88 -1.45 50.18
N ARG A 26 -6.43 -1.50 51.41
CA ARG A 26 -5.87 -1.11 52.73
C ARG A 26 -6.74 -1.74 53.86
N HIS A 27 -6.14 -2.26 54.92
CA HIS A 27 -6.76 -2.81 56.15
C HIS A 27 -5.68 -2.74 57.26
N GLU A 28 -5.88 -2.47 58.56
CA GLU A 28 -7.04 -2.26 59.48
C GLU A 28 -6.71 -0.99 60.35
N GLN A 29 -7.34 -0.49 61.44
CA GLN A 29 -8.67 -0.38 62.11
C GLN A 29 -8.45 0.54 63.37
N PRO A 30 -9.46 0.94 64.19
CA PRO A 30 -10.94 0.93 64.05
C PRO A 30 -11.56 2.34 64.32
N GLU A 31 -12.84 2.34 64.74
CA GLU A 31 -13.60 3.38 65.51
C GLU A 31 -14.53 4.37 64.75
N GLU A 32 -15.84 4.12 64.96
CA GLU A 32 -17.03 5.00 65.13
C GLU A 32 -17.26 6.29 64.31
N GLY A 33 -18.52 6.52 63.86
CA GLY A 33 -18.99 7.88 63.50
C GLY A 33 -20.04 8.03 62.39
N ASN A 34 -21.32 7.91 62.75
CA ASN A 34 -22.56 8.24 62.01
C ASN A 34 -22.57 9.26 60.82
N SER A 35 -23.51 8.99 59.89
CA SER A 35 -24.44 9.93 59.21
C SER A 35 -24.04 10.75 57.95
N CYS A 36 -25.03 10.88 57.06
CA CYS A 36 -25.21 11.95 56.05
C CYS A 36 -26.06 13.09 56.68
N PRO A 37 -26.25 14.32 56.10
CA PRO A 37 -26.19 14.64 54.65
C PRO A 37 -25.73 16.07 54.22
N SER A 38 -25.67 16.26 52.89
CA SER A 38 -26.05 17.48 52.11
C SER A 38 -25.41 18.88 52.30
N SER A 39 -25.30 19.56 51.15
CA SER A 39 -25.48 21.01 50.92
C SER A 39 -24.26 21.96 50.94
N HIS A 40 -24.51 23.19 50.47
CA HIS A 40 -23.53 24.22 50.08
C HIS A 40 -22.90 24.96 51.27
N SER A 41 -21.69 25.52 51.08
CA SER A 41 -21.46 26.99 51.12
C SER A 41 -19.95 27.33 51.04
N VAL A 42 -19.61 28.61 51.19
CA VAL A 42 -18.27 29.22 51.01
C VAL A 42 -17.93 30.03 52.27
N GLN A 43 -16.63 30.21 52.55
CA GLN A 43 -15.95 31.45 53.01
C GLN A 43 -14.93 31.24 54.15
N LEU A 44 -14.00 32.21 54.31
CA LEU A 44 -12.80 32.13 55.15
C LEU A 44 -13.02 32.69 56.57
N THR A 45 -12.19 32.28 57.54
CA THR A 45 -11.71 33.19 58.61
C THR A 45 -10.34 32.77 59.17
N TYR A 46 -9.59 33.73 59.72
CA TYR A 46 -8.29 33.60 60.41
C TYR A 46 -8.47 33.39 61.94
N LEU A 47 -7.45 32.84 62.64
CA LEU A 47 -6.78 33.51 63.77
C LEU A 47 -5.54 32.75 64.31
N ASN A 48 -4.80 33.41 65.23
CA ASN A 48 -3.46 33.01 65.71
C ASN A 48 -3.45 32.43 67.14
N SER A 49 -2.42 31.65 67.48
CA SER A 49 -1.77 31.70 68.82
C SER A 49 -0.36 31.09 68.80
N VAL A 50 0.54 31.61 69.64
CA VAL A 50 1.94 31.15 69.81
C VAL A 50 2.28 31.12 71.31
N THR A 51 3.11 30.16 71.75
CA THR A 51 3.77 30.17 73.07
C THR A 51 5.27 29.84 72.93
N GLN A 52 6.09 30.42 73.80
CA GLN A 52 7.56 30.52 73.67
C GLN A 52 8.33 29.51 74.53
N VAL A 53 9.58 29.24 74.15
CA VAL A 53 10.73 29.18 75.10
C VAL A 53 11.93 29.89 74.42
N HIS A 54 12.81 30.54 75.19
CA HIS A 54 14.06 31.19 74.73
C HIS A 54 15.30 30.33 75.04
N VAL A 55 16.41 30.58 74.33
CA VAL A 55 17.76 30.90 74.89
C VAL A 55 18.78 31.11 73.76
N GLY A 56 19.67 32.11 73.90
CA GLY A 56 21.02 32.11 73.33
C GLY A 56 21.19 32.72 71.93
N ALA A 57 22.37 33.34 71.69
CA ALA A 57 22.75 33.93 70.41
C ALA A 57 24.28 33.81 70.18
N SER A 58 24.68 33.63 68.91
CA SER A 58 26.02 33.94 68.38
C SER A 58 26.03 33.73 66.86
N ASP A 59 26.71 34.61 66.11
CA ASP A 59 26.79 34.53 64.64
C ASP A 59 27.60 33.33 64.11
N ALA A 60 27.08 32.69 63.06
CA ALA A 60 27.85 31.92 62.10
C ALA A 60 27.08 31.90 60.76
N ALA A 61 27.77 32.17 59.64
CA ALA A 61 27.14 32.15 58.32
C ALA A 61 26.88 30.72 57.83
N ALA A 62 25.73 30.49 57.21
CA ALA A 62 25.40 29.26 56.51
C ALA A 62 24.70 29.62 55.18
N GLU A 63 25.38 29.36 54.06
CA GLU A 63 24.82 29.54 52.73
C GLU A 63 23.71 28.53 52.47
N ARG A 64 22.64 28.94 51.78
CA ARG A 64 21.63 28.00 51.26
C ARG A 64 22.06 27.54 49.88
N GLU A 65 22.24 26.23 49.70
CA GLU A 65 22.40 25.64 48.37
C GLU A 65 21.20 25.99 47.47
N VAL A 66 21.48 26.61 46.33
CA VAL A 66 20.48 26.94 45.32
C VAL A 66 20.37 25.77 44.35
N VAL A 67 19.22 25.09 44.35
CA VAL A 67 18.94 23.99 43.40
C VAL A 67 18.84 24.57 41.99
N PRO A 68 19.69 24.16 41.02
CA PRO A 68 19.68 24.77 39.70
C PRO A 68 18.39 24.50 38.92
N HIS A 69 17.81 25.53 38.32
CA HIS A 69 16.67 25.36 37.42
C HIS A 69 17.11 24.68 36.11
N THR A 70 16.41 23.60 35.72
CA THR A 70 16.75 22.74 34.57
C THR A 70 15.74 22.74 33.42
N SER A 71 14.52 23.27 33.62
CA SER A 71 13.40 23.23 32.66
C SER A 71 12.68 24.57 32.57
N CYS A 72 12.02 24.85 31.45
CA CYS A 72 11.16 26.03 31.23
C CYS A 72 9.68 25.78 31.46
N ARG A 73 9.27 24.58 31.90
CA ARG A 73 7.86 24.25 32.15
C ARG A 73 7.23 25.22 33.16
N GLY A 74 6.26 26.01 32.68
CA GLY A 74 5.50 26.97 33.48
C GLY A 74 6.11 28.37 33.61
N ARG A 75 7.35 28.60 33.13
CA ARG A 75 8.10 29.88 33.28
C ARG A 75 8.64 30.46 31.97
N CYS A 76 7.91 30.25 30.87
CA CYS A 76 8.31 30.76 29.56
C CYS A 76 8.23 32.29 29.50
N TYR A 77 9.28 32.92 28.98
CA TYR A 77 9.42 34.39 28.86
C TYR A 77 9.52 35.16 30.18
N GLU A 78 9.61 34.47 31.32
CA GLU A 78 9.90 35.12 32.60
C GLU A 78 11.39 35.50 32.66
N PRO A 79 11.73 36.79 32.88
CA PRO A 79 13.10 37.18 33.18
C PRO A 79 13.45 36.68 34.59
N LEU A 80 14.60 36.04 34.73
CA LEU A 80 15.13 35.58 36.02
C LEU A 80 16.42 36.34 36.34
N ASP A 81 16.54 36.83 37.56
CA ASP A 81 17.78 37.40 38.10
C ASP A 81 18.86 36.32 38.30
N ASP A 82 20.06 36.71 38.75
CA ASP A 82 21.33 35.95 38.74
C ASP A 82 21.39 34.69 39.64
N ALA A 83 20.41 33.79 39.54
CA ALA A 83 20.42 32.45 40.13
C ALA A 83 21.12 31.43 39.21
N PRO A 84 21.93 30.49 39.74
CA PRO A 84 22.58 29.45 38.94
C PRO A 84 21.55 28.51 38.30
N GLY A 85 21.41 28.53 36.98
CA GLY A 85 20.48 27.68 36.24
C GLY A 85 20.35 28.07 34.77
N CYS A 86 19.47 27.37 34.05
CA CYS A 86 19.18 27.68 32.65
C CYS A 86 18.01 28.67 32.49
N ARG A 87 18.07 29.47 31.42
CA ARG A 87 17.15 30.57 31.12
C ARG A 87 16.02 30.18 30.17
N CYS A 88 14.95 30.98 30.18
CA CYS A 88 13.68 30.71 29.48
C CYS A 88 13.09 31.94 28.78
N ASP A 89 13.86 33.01 28.68
CA ASP A 89 13.53 34.27 28.02
C ASP A 89 14.15 34.36 26.61
N GLU A 90 13.74 35.36 25.83
CA GLU A 90 14.15 35.47 24.42
C GLU A 90 15.66 35.68 24.23
N SER A 91 16.40 36.21 25.23
CA SER A 91 17.85 36.41 25.12
C SER A 91 18.68 35.13 25.35
N CYS A 92 18.10 34.07 25.93
CA CYS A 92 18.85 32.84 26.26
C CYS A 92 19.52 32.19 25.05
N VAL A 93 18.95 32.42 23.84
CA VAL A 93 19.45 31.87 22.57
C VAL A 93 20.76 32.54 22.15
N ALA A 94 20.89 33.85 22.40
CA ALA A 94 22.09 34.61 22.09
C ALA A 94 23.22 34.35 23.10
N SER A 95 22.87 34.10 24.37
CA SER A 95 23.82 33.74 25.44
C SER A 95 24.12 32.25 25.55
N GLY A 96 23.52 31.39 24.71
CA GLY A 96 23.72 29.94 24.72
C GLY A 96 23.25 29.23 26.00
N SER A 97 22.41 29.89 26.81
CA SER A 97 22.09 29.47 28.19
C SER A 97 20.63 29.03 28.40
N CYS A 98 19.91 28.73 27.31
CA CYS A 98 18.55 28.19 27.38
C CYS A 98 18.47 26.83 28.08
N CYS A 99 17.34 26.51 28.70
CA CYS A 99 17.05 25.13 29.12
C CYS A 99 16.85 24.20 27.92
N TYR A 100 17.08 22.90 28.13
CA TYR A 100 16.99 21.87 27.08
C TYR A 100 15.61 21.81 26.41
N ASP A 101 14.55 22.20 27.12
CA ASP A 101 13.15 22.19 26.71
C ASP A 101 12.61 23.57 26.28
N TYR A 102 13.40 24.64 26.38
CA TYR A 102 12.96 26.02 26.02
C TYR A 102 12.37 26.08 24.60
N ARG A 103 13.00 25.37 23.65
CA ARG A 103 12.53 25.32 22.27
C ARG A 103 11.13 24.72 22.17
N ASP A 104 10.89 23.58 22.82
CA ASP A 104 9.67 22.79 22.71
C ASP A 104 8.52 23.30 23.58
N VAL A 105 8.83 23.90 24.72
CA VAL A 105 7.85 24.37 25.71
C VAL A 105 7.51 25.85 25.52
N CYS A 106 8.44 26.68 25.04
CA CYS A 106 8.20 28.11 24.84
C CYS A 106 8.10 28.50 23.37
N ARG A 107 9.02 28.08 22.50
CA ARG A 107 9.07 28.56 21.10
C ARG A 107 8.11 27.82 20.15
N VAL A 108 8.13 26.49 20.16
CA VAL A 108 7.29 25.61 19.31
C VAL A 108 5.78 25.91 19.41
N PRO A 109 5.17 26.16 20.60
CA PRO A 109 3.74 26.47 20.69
C PRO A 109 3.31 27.68 19.87
N THR A 110 4.21 28.67 19.71
CA THR A 110 3.97 29.89 18.93
C THR A 110 4.20 29.71 17.43
N GLN A 111 4.71 28.55 16.99
CA GLN A 111 5.16 28.31 15.60
C GLN A 111 4.47 27.12 14.91
N LEU A 112 3.99 26.12 15.67
CA LEU A 112 3.38 24.90 15.13
C LEU A 112 2.04 24.58 15.79
N TRP A 113 1.24 23.74 15.12
CA TRP A 113 -0.10 23.33 15.58
C TRP A 113 -0.13 21.94 16.22
N VAL A 114 0.93 21.56 16.94
CA VAL A 114 1.14 20.20 17.48
C VAL A 114 1.56 20.18 18.95
N CYS A 115 1.04 19.19 19.69
CA CYS A 115 1.61 18.76 20.97
C CYS A 115 2.83 17.87 20.74
N THR A 116 3.76 17.97 21.68
CA THR A 116 4.86 17.02 21.94
C THR A 116 4.69 16.49 23.36
N GLU A 117 5.40 15.42 23.74
CA GLU A 117 5.32 14.87 25.11
C GLU A 117 5.64 15.93 26.20
N LEU A 118 6.58 16.83 25.90
CA LEU A 118 6.96 17.94 26.78
C LEU A 118 5.85 19.02 26.93
N ARG A 119 5.00 19.20 25.91
CA ARG A 119 3.84 20.12 25.95
C ARG A 119 2.62 19.51 26.66
N CYS A 120 2.59 18.21 26.95
CA CYS A 120 1.41 17.57 27.51
C CYS A 120 1.17 17.97 28.97
N GLY A 121 0.05 18.66 29.23
CA GLY A 121 -0.21 19.33 30.50
C GLY A 121 0.60 20.62 30.65
N GLU A 122 0.82 21.37 29.55
CA GLU A 122 1.43 22.70 29.60
C GLU A 122 0.56 23.73 30.35
N THR A 123 1.21 24.74 30.92
CA THR A 123 0.55 26.00 31.27
C THR A 123 0.21 26.75 29.99
N ARG A 124 -1.01 27.30 29.89
CA ARG A 124 -1.46 28.02 28.68
C ARG A 124 -0.61 29.28 28.44
N LEU A 125 0.07 29.34 27.29
CA LEU A 125 0.68 30.57 26.79
C LEU A 125 -0.32 31.33 25.92
N SER A 126 -0.37 32.65 26.06
CA SER A 126 -1.22 33.56 25.28
C SER A 126 -0.80 33.71 23.81
N ARG A 127 0.45 33.33 23.48
CA ARG A 127 1.00 33.33 22.12
C ARG A 127 0.94 31.95 21.41
N SER A 128 0.39 30.91 22.05
CA SER A 128 0.26 29.58 21.43
C SER A 128 -0.78 29.58 20.32
N ASN A 129 -0.49 28.89 19.21
CA ASN A 129 -1.46 28.67 18.12
C ASN A 129 -2.61 27.72 18.52
N CYS A 130 -2.28 26.72 19.34
CA CYS A 130 -3.20 25.75 19.93
C CYS A 130 -2.59 25.21 21.22
N HIS A 131 -3.42 24.63 22.09
CA HIS A 131 -3.01 24.25 23.44
C HIS A 131 -2.91 22.74 23.66
N CYS A 132 -2.11 22.36 24.66
CA CYS A 132 -1.89 20.99 25.11
C CYS A 132 -2.12 20.84 26.62
N SER A 133 -2.81 21.81 27.21
CA SER A 133 -3.23 21.83 28.61
C SER A 133 -4.36 20.82 28.88
N HIS A 134 -4.66 20.54 30.15
CA HIS A 134 -5.69 19.56 30.51
C HIS A 134 -7.12 19.99 30.12
N ASP A 135 -7.36 21.29 30.01
CA ASP A 135 -8.66 21.91 29.74
C ASP A 135 -8.92 22.22 28.25
N CYS A 136 -7.96 21.96 27.34
CA CYS A 136 -8.10 22.35 25.94
C CYS A 136 -9.29 21.66 25.23
N LEU A 137 -9.72 20.49 25.72
CA LEU A 137 -10.88 19.77 25.18
C LEU A 137 -12.21 20.44 25.55
N SER A 138 -12.26 21.11 26.70
CA SER A 138 -13.41 21.89 27.15
C SER A 138 -13.42 23.31 26.56
N ALA A 139 -12.25 23.89 26.30
CA ALA A 139 -12.10 25.19 25.64
C ALA A 139 -12.23 25.12 24.10
N GLY A 140 -12.07 23.93 23.50
CA GLY A 140 -12.16 23.71 22.05
C GLY A 140 -10.89 24.05 21.26
N ASP A 141 -9.76 24.30 21.94
CA ASP A 141 -8.53 24.86 21.37
C ASP A 141 -7.32 23.90 21.38
N CYS A 142 -7.56 22.60 21.61
CA CYS A 142 -6.49 21.60 21.54
C CYS A 142 -5.79 21.57 20.18
N CYS A 143 -4.47 21.36 20.20
CA CYS A 143 -3.75 20.92 19.00
C CYS A 143 -4.29 19.58 18.49
N THR A 144 -4.27 19.38 17.16
CA THR A 144 -4.97 18.27 16.49
C THR A 144 -4.52 16.88 16.94
N ASN A 145 -3.27 16.73 17.37
CA ASN A 145 -2.70 15.48 17.87
C ASN A 145 -2.77 15.32 19.41
N TYR A 146 -3.42 16.23 20.16
CA TYR A 146 -3.47 16.20 21.63
C TYR A 146 -3.94 14.86 22.21
N ARG A 147 -5.02 14.29 21.67
CA ARG A 147 -5.54 12.98 22.13
C ARG A 147 -4.58 11.83 21.84
N HIS A 148 -3.76 11.93 20.80
CA HIS A 148 -2.75 10.93 20.48
C HIS A 148 -1.54 11.06 21.41
N VAL A 149 -0.93 12.25 21.50
CA VAL A 149 0.33 12.46 22.23
C VAL A 149 0.11 12.53 23.75
N CYS A 150 -0.89 13.27 24.21
CA CYS A 150 -1.08 13.54 25.65
C CYS A 150 -2.01 12.55 26.36
N HIS A 151 -2.81 11.78 25.60
CA HIS A 151 -3.68 10.72 26.13
C HIS A 151 -3.36 9.34 25.55
N GLY A 152 -2.27 9.23 24.76
CA GLY A 152 -1.77 7.97 24.23
C GLY A 152 -2.77 7.20 23.37
N GLN A 153 -3.70 7.85 22.67
CA GLN A 153 -4.73 7.16 21.88
C GLN A 153 -4.18 6.71 20.51
N CYS A 154 -4.15 5.40 20.26
CA CYS A 154 -3.76 4.79 18.99
C CYS A 154 -4.93 4.03 18.36
N GLY A 155 -4.89 3.80 17.05
CA GLY A 155 -5.93 3.07 16.30
C GLY A 155 -5.78 1.55 16.31
N THR A 156 -6.32 0.91 15.27
CA THR A 156 -6.14 -0.51 14.93
C THR A 156 -5.39 -0.67 13.61
N SER A 157 -4.48 -1.64 13.52
CA SER A 157 -3.68 -1.93 12.32
C SER A 157 -3.55 -3.43 12.06
N ALA A 158 -3.32 -3.83 10.80
CA ALA A 158 -2.97 -5.20 10.42
C ALA A 158 -1.50 -5.26 9.95
N PRO A 159 -0.78 -6.40 10.11
CA PRO A 159 0.55 -6.60 9.54
C PRO A 159 0.59 -6.38 8.02
N TYR A 160 -0.50 -6.73 7.33
CA TYR A 160 -0.80 -6.34 5.95
C TYR A 160 -2.29 -6.50 5.65
N MET A 161 -2.72 -5.87 4.55
CA MET A 161 -3.96 -6.16 3.85
C MET A 161 -3.62 -6.80 2.50
N GLN A 162 -4.29 -7.89 2.16
CA GLN A 162 -4.15 -8.56 0.87
C GLN A 162 -4.99 -7.83 -0.20
N ALA A 163 -4.33 -7.51 -1.32
CA ALA A 163 -4.96 -6.98 -2.53
C ALA A 163 -5.84 -8.04 -3.23
N ALA A 164 -6.76 -7.60 -4.08
CA ALA A 164 -7.37 -8.43 -5.11
C ALA A 164 -6.42 -8.58 -6.31
N PHE A 165 -6.60 -9.65 -7.09
CA PHE A 165 -5.76 -9.95 -8.25
C PHE A 165 -6.37 -9.41 -9.57
N PRO A 166 -5.57 -8.85 -10.49
CA PRO A 166 -4.16 -8.49 -10.34
C PRO A 166 -4.01 -7.33 -9.35
N SER A 167 -2.85 -7.25 -8.70
CA SER A 167 -2.51 -6.23 -7.69
C SER A 167 -2.26 -4.84 -8.29
N LYS A 168 -3.18 -4.37 -9.15
CA LYS A 168 -3.16 -3.14 -9.95
C LYS A 168 -4.06 -2.04 -9.37
N THR A 169 -3.79 -0.79 -9.76
CA THR A 169 -4.34 0.43 -9.16
C THR A 169 -5.87 0.52 -9.25
N PHE A 170 -6.44 0.57 -10.46
CA PHE A 170 -7.88 0.72 -10.67
C PHE A 170 -8.69 -0.49 -10.16
N PRO A 171 -8.29 -1.75 -10.45
CA PRO A 171 -8.98 -2.93 -9.90
C PRO A 171 -9.10 -2.87 -8.38
N ASN A 172 -8.00 -2.58 -7.67
CA ASN A 172 -7.99 -2.59 -6.21
C ASN A 172 -8.70 -1.40 -5.58
N HIS A 173 -8.55 -0.19 -6.10
CA HIS A 173 -9.27 0.97 -5.57
C HIS A 173 -10.79 0.83 -5.77
N TYR A 174 -11.22 0.21 -6.87
CA TYR A 174 -12.64 -0.03 -7.12
C TYR A 174 -13.18 -1.23 -6.33
N THR A 175 -12.39 -2.30 -6.14
CA THR A 175 -12.69 -3.38 -5.18
C THR A 175 -12.90 -2.84 -3.77
N ILE A 176 -12.03 -1.96 -3.26
CA ILE A 176 -12.14 -1.41 -1.89
C ILE A 176 -13.49 -0.72 -1.65
N VAL A 177 -14.03 -0.02 -2.65
CA VAL A 177 -15.29 0.74 -2.52
C VAL A 177 -16.53 -0.01 -3.01
N THR A 178 -16.40 -1.25 -3.51
CA THR A 178 -17.55 -2.09 -3.93
C THR A 178 -17.63 -3.43 -3.18
N GLY A 179 -16.54 -3.86 -2.54
CA GLY A 179 -16.40 -5.19 -1.95
C GLY A 179 -16.35 -6.33 -2.98
N LEU A 180 -16.24 -6.01 -4.27
CA LEU A 180 -16.32 -6.96 -5.37
C LEU A 180 -14.95 -7.27 -5.99
N TYR A 181 -14.72 -8.54 -6.35
CA TYR A 181 -13.56 -8.97 -7.12
C TYR A 181 -13.53 -8.32 -8.52
N PRO A 182 -12.36 -8.10 -9.13
CA PRO A 182 -12.22 -7.48 -10.45
C PRO A 182 -13.05 -8.13 -11.57
N GLU A 183 -13.21 -9.46 -11.56
CA GLU A 183 -14.08 -10.15 -12.53
C GLU A 183 -15.55 -9.71 -12.43
N SER A 184 -16.03 -9.47 -11.21
CA SER A 184 -17.41 -9.04 -10.91
C SER A 184 -17.61 -7.52 -11.00
N ASN A 185 -16.61 -6.70 -10.62
CA ASN A 185 -16.70 -5.24 -10.68
C ASN A 185 -16.38 -4.65 -12.07
N GLY A 186 -15.85 -5.47 -12.97
CA GLY A 186 -15.63 -5.16 -14.37
C GLY A 186 -14.29 -4.48 -14.69
N LEU A 187 -13.57 -3.96 -13.71
CA LEU A 187 -12.25 -3.32 -13.89
C LEU A 187 -11.15 -4.37 -13.65
N ILE A 188 -10.83 -5.17 -14.68
CA ILE A 188 -9.88 -6.28 -14.55
C ILE A 188 -8.39 -5.86 -14.64
N ASP A 189 -8.09 -4.64 -15.08
CA ASP A 189 -6.75 -4.04 -15.11
C ASP A 189 -6.83 -2.51 -15.28
N ASN A 190 -5.68 -1.83 -15.21
CA ASN A 190 -5.49 -0.44 -15.66
C ASN A 190 -5.56 -0.30 -17.21
N SER A 191 -5.54 -1.41 -17.95
CA SER A 191 -5.63 -1.48 -19.43
C SER A 191 -6.30 -2.79 -19.86
N MET A 192 -7.44 -2.71 -20.55
CA MET A 192 -8.27 -3.87 -20.89
C MET A 192 -9.12 -3.65 -22.15
N TYR A 193 -9.61 -4.74 -22.75
CA TYR A 193 -10.45 -4.73 -23.95
C TYR A 193 -11.74 -5.51 -23.68
N ASP A 194 -12.88 -4.98 -24.13
CA ASP A 194 -14.17 -5.67 -24.04
C ASP A 194 -14.62 -6.07 -25.46
N PRO A 195 -14.72 -7.38 -25.76
CA PRO A 195 -15.02 -7.86 -27.11
C PRO A 195 -16.45 -7.57 -27.58
N VAL A 196 -17.36 -7.19 -26.67
CA VAL A 196 -18.75 -6.83 -27.00
C VAL A 196 -18.89 -5.32 -27.19
N PHE A 197 -18.14 -4.51 -26.45
CA PHE A 197 -18.06 -3.06 -26.72
C PHE A 197 -17.15 -2.73 -27.93
N ASP A 198 -16.23 -3.64 -28.30
CA ASP A 198 -15.15 -3.42 -29.27
C ASP A 198 -14.23 -2.23 -28.90
N ALA A 199 -14.16 -1.93 -27.60
CA ALA A 199 -13.48 -0.77 -27.05
C ALA A 199 -12.29 -1.16 -26.17
N SER A 200 -11.31 -0.27 -26.08
CA SER A 200 -10.12 -0.45 -25.22
C SER A 200 -10.09 0.61 -24.12
N PHE A 201 -10.24 0.16 -22.87
CA PHE A 201 -10.09 0.98 -21.68
C PHE A 201 -8.61 1.18 -21.35
N SER A 202 -8.23 2.41 -21.02
CA SER A 202 -6.95 2.71 -20.37
C SER A 202 -7.08 4.01 -19.55
N LEU A 203 -6.19 4.21 -18.59
CA LEU A 203 -6.23 5.39 -17.69
C LEU A 203 -6.02 6.74 -18.41
N SER A 204 -5.59 6.73 -19.67
CA SER A 204 -5.39 7.90 -20.53
C SER A 204 -6.40 7.99 -21.68
N SER A 205 -7.31 7.02 -21.80
CA SER A 205 -8.37 6.98 -22.82
C SER A 205 -9.65 7.65 -22.30
N PRO A 206 -10.42 8.36 -23.16
CA PRO A 206 -11.78 8.80 -22.81
C PRO A 206 -12.72 7.66 -22.40
N GLU A 207 -12.42 6.40 -22.75
CA GLU A 207 -13.14 5.22 -22.23
C GLU A 207 -13.09 5.09 -20.71
N LYS A 208 -12.16 5.76 -20.01
CA LYS A 208 -12.18 5.88 -18.54
C LYS A 208 -13.48 6.51 -18.03
N ASP A 209 -14.10 7.40 -18.80
CA ASP A 209 -15.30 8.14 -18.40
C ASP A 209 -16.61 7.44 -18.83
N ASN A 210 -16.52 6.32 -19.54
CA ASN A 210 -17.66 5.52 -19.97
C ASN A 210 -18.16 4.62 -18.81
N PRO A 211 -19.37 4.82 -18.26
CA PRO A 211 -19.86 4.08 -17.10
C PRO A 211 -20.10 2.59 -17.39
N ALA A 212 -20.18 2.16 -18.66
CA ALA A 212 -20.37 0.75 -19.02
C ALA A 212 -19.17 -0.16 -18.62
N TRP A 213 -18.02 0.41 -18.27
CA TRP A 213 -16.90 -0.33 -17.69
C TRP A 213 -17.08 -0.67 -16.21
N TYR A 214 -17.92 0.08 -15.49
CA TYR A 214 -18.00 0.08 -14.02
C TYR A 214 -19.24 -0.67 -13.54
N TYR A 215 -19.06 -1.87 -12.99
CA TYR A 215 -20.15 -2.69 -12.42
C TYR A 215 -20.21 -2.59 -10.89
N GLY A 216 -21.25 -3.16 -10.29
CA GLY A 216 -21.49 -3.09 -8.84
C GLY A 216 -21.87 -1.69 -8.36
N GLN A 217 -21.96 -1.52 -7.04
CA GLN A 217 -22.36 -0.26 -6.41
C GLN A 217 -21.26 0.27 -5.48
N PRO A 218 -20.62 1.40 -5.82
CA PRO A 218 -19.60 1.99 -4.97
C PRO A 218 -20.21 2.62 -3.71
N VAL A 219 -19.49 2.58 -2.59
CA VAL A 219 -19.97 2.96 -1.24
C VAL A 219 -20.51 4.38 -1.15
N TRP A 220 -20.04 5.31 -1.99
CA TRP A 220 -20.60 6.67 -2.05
C TRP A 220 -22.03 6.72 -2.61
N HIS A 221 -22.42 5.77 -3.47
CA HIS A 221 -23.83 5.58 -3.87
C HIS A 221 -24.61 4.80 -2.81
N THR A 222 -24.03 3.75 -2.18
CA THR A 222 -24.65 3.04 -1.04
C THR A 222 -25.01 3.98 0.12
N ALA A 223 -24.15 4.96 0.41
CA ALA A 223 -24.40 6.01 1.38
C ALA A 223 -25.53 6.97 0.93
N LYS A 224 -25.49 7.42 -0.33
CA LYS A 224 -26.46 8.33 -0.94
C LYS A 224 -27.88 7.78 -0.98
N ASP A 225 -28.03 6.51 -1.35
CA ASP A 225 -29.32 5.80 -1.39
C ASP A 225 -29.92 5.62 0.01
N GLN A 226 -29.10 5.72 1.06
CA GLN A 226 -29.49 5.67 2.47
C GLN A 226 -29.45 7.06 3.15
N GLY A 227 -29.39 8.13 2.36
CA GLY A 227 -29.55 9.52 2.81
C GLY A 227 -28.32 10.19 3.41
N LEU A 228 -27.12 9.61 3.24
CA LEU A 228 -25.84 10.20 3.65
C LEU A 228 -25.12 10.82 2.45
N LYS A 229 -24.24 11.80 2.71
CA LYS A 229 -23.54 12.58 1.66
C LYS A 229 -22.07 12.19 1.50
N SER A 230 -21.57 12.34 0.27
CA SER A 230 -20.25 11.83 -0.16
C SER A 230 -19.32 12.91 -0.72
N GLY A 231 -18.04 12.90 -0.31
CA GLY A 231 -17.00 13.86 -0.70
C GLY A 231 -15.71 13.17 -1.17
N THR A 232 -15.54 13.01 -2.49
CA THR A 232 -14.50 12.16 -3.09
C THR A 232 -13.42 12.97 -3.84
N PHE A 233 -12.19 12.93 -3.35
CA PHE A 233 -11.05 13.56 -4.01
C PHE A 233 -10.20 12.51 -4.77
N PHE A 234 -10.34 12.49 -6.10
CA PHE A 234 -9.56 11.68 -7.05
C PHE A 234 -9.68 10.14 -6.97
N TRP A 235 -10.68 9.59 -6.28
CA TRP A 235 -10.81 8.12 -6.20
C TRP A 235 -11.21 7.52 -7.56
N PRO A 236 -10.59 6.41 -8.03
CA PRO A 236 -10.96 5.75 -9.28
C PRO A 236 -12.46 5.42 -9.38
N GLY A 237 -13.12 5.93 -10.42
CA GLY A 237 -14.57 5.80 -10.64
C GLY A 237 -15.43 6.90 -9.99
N SER A 238 -14.89 7.72 -9.09
CA SER A 238 -15.63 8.85 -8.48
C SER A 238 -15.85 10.03 -9.44
N ASP A 239 -15.08 10.10 -10.52
CA ASP A 239 -15.25 11.03 -11.63
C ASP A 239 -16.05 10.45 -12.81
N VAL A 240 -16.70 9.29 -12.62
CA VAL A 240 -17.50 8.58 -13.63
C VAL A 240 -18.97 8.51 -13.20
N LYS A 241 -19.89 8.63 -14.17
CA LYS A 241 -21.34 8.70 -13.92
C LYS A 241 -21.99 7.32 -13.70
N ILE A 242 -21.47 6.57 -12.73
CA ILE A 242 -21.87 5.18 -12.43
C ILE A 242 -23.34 5.14 -11.98
N ASN A 243 -24.11 4.19 -12.52
CA ASN A 243 -25.58 4.11 -12.35
C ASN A 243 -26.30 5.45 -12.58
N GLY A 244 -25.81 6.29 -13.51
CA GLY A 244 -26.43 7.58 -13.83
C GLY A 244 -26.19 8.70 -12.82
N SER A 245 -25.36 8.51 -11.79
CA SER A 245 -25.07 9.53 -10.77
C SER A 245 -23.59 9.69 -10.45
N PHE A 246 -23.27 10.73 -9.67
CA PHE A 246 -21.95 11.06 -9.15
C PHE A 246 -22.02 11.19 -7.61
N PRO A 247 -20.87 11.11 -6.91
CA PRO A 247 -20.75 11.61 -5.53
C PRO A 247 -21.23 13.06 -5.40
N ASP A 248 -21.68 13.45 -4.21
CA ASP A 248 -22.30 14.76 -3.95
C ASP A 248 -21.30 15.92 -4.09
N ILE A 249 -20.04 15.65 -3.73
CA ILE A 249 -18.89 16.50 -4.07
C ILE A 249 -17.79 15.58 -4.62
N TYR A 250 -17.37 15.81 -5.87
CA TYR A 250 -16.25 15.08 -6.48
C TYR A 250 -15.24 16.03 -7.15
N LYS A 251 -14.08 15.49 -7.52
CA LYS A 251 -13.04 16.20 -8.29
C LYS A 251 -12.55 15.33 -9.46
N PRO A 252 -12.67 15.79 -10.72
CA PRO A 252 -12.07 15.13 -11.87
C PRO A 252 -10.55 14.97 -11.68
N TYR A 253 -10.01 13.81 -12.05
CA TYR A 253 -8.61 13.48 -11.76
C TYR A 253 -7.61 14.46 -12.40
N ASN A 254 -6.69 14.99 -11.59
CA ASN A 254 -5.57 15.80 -12.06
C ASN A 254 -4.35 15.66 -11.13
N GLY A 255 -3.49 14.66 -11.38
CA GLY A 255 -2.26 14.38 -10.62
C GLY A 255 -1.20 15.51 -10.61
N LYS A 256 -1.49 16.71 -11.12
CA LYS A 256 -0.68 17.93 -10.92
C LYS A 256 -1.07 18.72 -9.67
N VAL A 257 -2.22 18.42 -9.05
CA VAL A 257 -2.70 19.10 -7.83
C VAL A 257 -1.85 18.64 -6.62
N PRO A 258 -1.17 19.56 -5.90
CA PRO A 258 -0.36 19.24 -4.72
C PRO A 258 -1.17 18.54 -3.63
N PHE A 259 -0.55 17.65 -2.86
CA PHE A 259 -1.23 16.86 -1.83
C PHE A 259 -1.84 17.74 -0.74
N GLU A 260 -1.14 18.81 -0.36
CA GLU A 260 -1.58 19.81 0.60
C GLU A 260 -2.90 20.47 0.15
N GLU A 261 -3.07 20.75 -1.14
CA GLU A 261 -4.31 21.34 -1.70
C GLU A 261 -5.49 20.35 -1.58
N ARG A 262 -5.24 19.05 -1.79
CA ARG A 262 -6.28 18.00 -1.63
C ARG A 262 -6.71 17.87 -0.17
N VAL A 263 -5.75 17.88 0.75
CA VAL A 263 -6.00 17.85 2.21
C VAL A 263 -6.74 19.12 2.66
N PHE A 264 -6.36 20.31 2.17
CA PHE A 264 -7.07 21.55 2.46
C PHE A 264 -8.50 21.56 1.92
N ALA A 265 -8.74 21.03 0.72
CA ALA A 265 -10.09 20.90 0.18
C ALA A 265 -10.98 20.00 1.05
N LEU A 266 -10.43 18.86 1.51
CA LEU A 266 -11.10 17.94 2.44
C LEU A 266 -11.40 18.60 3.80
N LEU A 267 -10.44 19.35 4.36
CA LEU A 267 -10.64 20.12 5.60
C LEU A 267 -11.70 21.22 5.42
N LYS A 268 -11.79 21.84 4.24
CA LYS A 268 -12.85 22.81 3.92
C LYS A 268 -14.22 22.16 3.79
N TRP A 269 -14.32 20.94 3.22
CA TRP A 269 -15.58 20.19 3.19
C TRP A 269 -16.07 19.80 4.59
N LEU A 270 -15.15 19.44 5.50
CA LEU A 270 -15.44 19.19 6.91
C LEU A 270 -15.91 20.43 7.70
N GLN A 271 -15.77 21.64 7.14
CA GLN A 271 -16.23 22.91 7.72
C GLN A 271 -17.57 23.42 7.16
N LEU A 272 -18.13 22.79 6.13
CA LEU A 272 -19.48 23.12 5.61
C LEU A 272 -20.53 22.97 6.71
N PRO A 273 -21.67 23.70 6.67
CA PRO A 273 -22.68 23.64 7.73
C PRO A 273 -23.31 22.24 7.83
N ASP A 274 -23.70 21.88 9.06
CA ASP A 274 -24.49 20.69 9.36
C ASP A 274 -25.99 20.99 9.22
N ASP A 275 -26.74 20.10 8.58
CA ASP A 275 -28.11 19.76 8.96
C ASP A 275 -28.12 18.57 9.94
N GLU A 276 -29.22 18.36 10.67
CA GLU A 276 -29.23 17.54 11.91
C GLU A 276 -29.08 16.01 11.68
N ARG A 277 -27.83 15.53 11.54
CA ARG A 277 -27.41 14.13 11.71
C ARG A 277 -25.91 14.01 12.08
N PHE A 278 -25.51 12.86 12.61
CA PHE A 278 -24.15 12.60 13.10
C PHE A 278 -23.59 11.22 12.69
N VAL A 279 -22.98 11.11 11.50
CA VAL A 279 -21.91 10.13 11.25
C VAL A 279 -20.80 10.80 10.43
N LYS A 280 -19.53 10.48 10.70
CA LYS A 280 -18.38 11.01 9.92
C LYS A 280 -17.33 9.92 9.72
N LEU A 281 -16.97 9.63 8.47
CA LEU A 281 -15.93 8.69 8.09
C LEU A 281 -15.02 9.29 7.01
N THR A 282 -13.71 9.31 7.27
CA THR A 282 -12.70 9.78 6.31
C THR A 282 -11.75 8.64 5.95
N GLN A 283 -11.84 8.15 4.71
CA GLN A 283 -10.88 7.20 4.15
C GLN A 283 -9.72 7.97 3.49
N ILE A 284 -8.53 7.86 4.05
CA ILE A 284 -7.32 8.52 3.54
C ILE A 284 -6.35 7.44 3.05
N SER A 285 -6.04 7.41 1.75
CA SER A 285 -4.98 6.55 1.23
C SER A 285 -3.60 7.23 1.39
N SER A 286 -3.21 7.50 2.64
CA SER A 286 -1.86 7.94 3.05
C SER A 286 -1.80 8.19 4.56
N PHE A 287 -0.67 7.88 5.19
CA PHE A 287 -0.32 8.40 6.52
C PHE A 287 1.02 9.16 6.45
N HIS A 288 1.66 9.47 7.57
CA HIS A 288 2.91 10.23 7.59
C HIS A 288 3.81 9.77 8.75
N SER A 289 4.82 8.94 8.44
CA SER A 289 5.75 8.41 9.44
C SER A 289 7.06 9.21 9.49
N ASN A 290 7.19 9.97 10.57
CA ASN A 290 8.48 10.16 11.21
C ASN A 290 8.54 9.21 12.41
N ARG A 291 9.72 8.61 12.67
CA ARG A 291 9.95 7.90 13.93
C ARG A 291 9.98 8.94 15.06
N SER A 292 9.25 8.64 16.14
CA SER A 292 8.61 9.63 17.03
C SER A 292 7.51 10.42 16.30
N ALA A 293 6.25 10.08 16.60
CA ALA A 293 5.07 10.42 15.82
C ALA A 293 4.88 11.94 15.63
N THR A 294 5.31 12.43 14.47
CA THR A 294 5.23 13.84 14.08
C THR A 294 4.62 13.96 12.68
N CYS A 295 3.30 13.78 12.61
CA CYS A 295 2.53 14.18 11.44
C CYS A 295 2.61 15.71 11.29
N VAL A 296 3.05 16.20 10.12
CA VAL A 296 3.27 17.63 9.89
C VAL A 296 1.95 18.40 9.92
N SER A 297 1.88 19.44 10.75
CA SER A 297 0.78 20.39 10.74
C SER A 297 0.89 21.35 9.55
N VAL A 298 -0.19 21.56 8.80
CA VAL A 298 -0.33 22.69 7.89
C VAL A 298 -1.38 23.65 8.46
N GLY A 299 -0.95 24.86 8.83
CA GLY A 299 -1.80 25.84 9.52
C GLY A 299 -2.71 26.63 8.58
N ALA A 300 -3.81 27.17 9.10
CA ALA A 300 -4.72 28.03 8.36
C ALA A 300 -4.14 29.45 8.19
N GLY A 301 -3.54 29.74 7.03
CA GLY A 301 -3.15 31.09 6.63
C GLY A 301 -4.33 31.89 6.05
N ARG A 302 -4.37 33.20 6.28
CA ARG A 302 -5.39 34.10 5.70
C ARG A 302 -5.04 34.52 4.27
N ASP A 303 -6.06 34.51 3.41
CA ASP A 303 -6.25 35.27 2.17
C ASP A 303 -5.06 35.53 1.22
N ARG A 304 -5.09 34.85 0.06
CA ARG A 304 -5.37 35.56 -1.21
C ARG A 304 -5.80 34.64 -2.37
N LEU A 305 -6.89 35.06 -3.03
CA LEU A 305 -7.23 34.84 -4.45
C LEU A 305 -7.23 33.39 -5.01
N LEU A 306 -8.40 32.75 -4.95
CA LEU A 306 -9.00 32.12 -6.13
C LEU A 306 -10.52 32.40 -6.13
N SER A 307 -10.96 33.31 -7.01
CA SER A 307 -12.36 33.75 -7.12
C SER A 307 -13.01 33.17 -8.37
N GLU A 308 -13.52 31.94 -8.28
CA GLU A 308 -14.36 31.35 -9.34
C GLU A 308 -15.44 30.45 -8.71
N SER A 309 -16.44 31.09 -8.11
CA SER A 309 -17.55 30.44 -7.41
C SER A 309 -18.76 30.27 -8.33
N LEU A 310 -18.88 29.11 -8.98
CA LEU A 310 -20.17 28.66 -9.51
C LEU A 310 -21.07 28.25 -8.34
N LEU A 311 -22.33 28.70 -8.37
CA LEU A 311 -23.22 28.66 -7.21
C LEU A 311 -23.81 27.27 -6.95
N PHE A 312 -23.60 26.73 -5.75
CA PHE A 312 -24.60 25.94 -5.00
C PHE A 312 -24.26 25.99 -3.49
N PRO A 313 -25.25 26.01 -2.58
CA PRO A 313 -25.02 25.86 -1.15
C PRO A 313 -24.67 24.41 -0.82
N GLN A 314 -23.38 24.07 -0.77
CA GLN A 314 -22.93 22.72 -0.43
C GLN A 314 -22.99 22.47 1.09
N GLN A 315 -23.58 21.33 1.47
CA GLN A 315 -23.65 20.82 2.84
C GLN A 315 -22.50 19.83 3.11
N ARG A 316 -22.23 19.55 4.39
CA ARG A 316 -21.14 18.67 4.81
C ARG A 316 -21.37 17.19 4.40
N PRO A 317 -20.39 16.50 3.78
CA PRO A 317 -20.44 15.05 3.62
C PRO A 317 -20.26 14.26 4.93
N ASP A 318 -20.88 13.08 5.01
CA ASP A 318 -20.68 12.06 6.04
C ASP A 318 -19.51 11.13 5.70
N PHE A 319 -19.34 10.82 4.41
CA PHE A 319 -18.32 9.92 3.88
C PHE A 319 -17.32 10.66 2.98
N TYR A 320 -16.03 10.42 3.16
CA TYR A 320 -14.96 11.02 2.36
C TYR A 320 -13.92 10.01 1.87
N THR A 321 -13.38 10.23 0.67
CA THR A 321 -12.20 9.52 0.15
C THR A 321 -11.12 10.51 -0.31
N LEU A 322 -9.84 10.25 -0.01
CA LEU A 322 -8.70 10.96 -0.57
C LEU A 322 -7.70 9.98 -1.20
N TYR A 323 -7.36 10.20 -2.47
CA TYR A 323 -6.34 9.47 -3.24
C TYR A 323 -5.08 10.33 -3.50
N LEU A 324 -3.89 9.74 -3.31
CA LEU A 324 -2.56 10.28 -3.64
C LEU A 324 -1.78 9.31 -4.56
N GLU A 325 -0.99 9.80 -5.51
CA GLU A 325 -0.23 8.94 -6.47
C GLU A 325 1.12 8.45 -5.95
N GLU A 326 1.52 8.87 -4.76
CA GLU A 326 2.74 8.41 -4.10
C GLU A 326 2.36 7.41 -2.98
N PRO A 327 3.25 6.49 -2.57
CA PRO A 327 4.62 6.32 -3.07
C PRO A 327 4.71 5.41 -4.30
N ASP A 328 3.58 5.08 -4.93
CA ASP A 328 3.50 4.23 -6.13
C ASP A 328 4.35 4.76 -7.29
N LYS A 329 4.18 6.04 -7.64
CA LYS A 329 4.95 6.72 -8.70
C LYS A 329 6.47 6.71 -8.44
N SER A 330 6.92 6.98 -7.21
CA SER A 330 8.35 6.88 -6.86
C SER A 330 8.84 5.43 -6.78
N GLY A 331 7.98 4.51 -6.33
CA GLY A 331 8.26 3.08 -6.31
C GLY A 331 8.49 2.51 -7.70
N HIS A 332 7.65 2.90 -8.67
CA HIS A 332 7.89 2.65 -10.09
C HIS A 332 9.20 3.25 -10.57
N SER A 333 9.45 4.54 -10.30
CA SER A 333 10.60 5.29 -10.82
C SER A 333 11.96 4.80 -10.31
N TYR A 334 12.01 4.27 -9.08
CA TYR A 334 13.28 4.01 -8.37
C TYR A 334 13.38 2.61 -7.73
N GLY A 335 12.30 1.82 -7.69
CA GLY A 335 12.22 0.52 -7.02
C GLY A 335 11.86 0.58 -5.52
N PRO A 336 11.29 -0.50 -4.94
CA PRO A 336 10.83 -0.60 -3.54
C PRO A 336 11.90 -0.38 -2.46
N VAL A 337 13.19 -0.29 -2.79
CA VAL A 337 14.28 0.00 -1.83
C VAL A 337 15.22 1.08 -2.39
N SER A 338 14.79 2.34 -2.33
CA SER A 338 15.50 3.46 -2.95
C SER A 338 15.35 4.79 -2.20
N GLY A 339 16.28 5.73 -2.41
CA GLY A 339 16.27 7.04 -1.75
C GLY A 339 15.04 7.88 -2.08
N GLY A 340 14.70 8.02 -3.37
CA GLY A 340 13.51 8.76 -3.81
C GLY A 340 12.20 8.14 -3.29
N LEU A 341 12.13 6.81 -3.14
CA LEU A 341 11.01 6.16 -2.47
C LEU A 341 10.96 6.47 -0.97
N ILE A 342 12.10 6.51 -0.28
CA ILE A 342 12.17 6.89 1.15
C ILE A 342 11.71 8.34 1.33
N GLU A 343 12.02 9.25 0.41
CA GLU A 343 11.48 10.62 0.41
C GLU A 343 9.97 10.67 0.14
N ALA A 344 9.46 9.87 -0.81
CA ALA A 344 8.01 9.74 -1.04
C ALA A 344 7.28 9.15 0.18
N ILE A 345 7.85 8.13 0.83
CA ILE A 345 7.31 7.52 2.07
C ILE A 345 7.34 8.52 3.22
N ARG A 346 8.40 9.33 3.36
CA ARG A 346 8.43 10.50 4.27
C ARG A 346 7.36 11.56 3.94
N GLY A 347 6.75 11.51 2.75
CA GLY A 347 5.57 12.29 2.40
C GLY A 347 4.25 11.62 2.79
N VAL A 348 4.05 10.34 2.46
CA VAL A 348 2.70 9.70 2.40
C VAL A 348 2.59 8.24 2.91
N ASP A 349 3.68 7.65 3.41
CA ASP A 349 3.71 6.43 4.24
C ASP A 349 3.00 5.14 3.75
N LYS A 350 3.33 4.72 2.51
CA LYS A 350 3.24 3.33 1.98
C LYS A 350 1.85 2.64 1.88
N ILE A 351 1.08 3.06 0.87
CA ILE A 351 -0.26 2.51 0.56
C ILE A 351 -0.26 1.19 -0.23
N MET A 352 0.58 1.07 -1.27
CA MET A 352 0.57 -0.04 -2.23
C MET A 352 1.81 -0.95 -2.10
N GLY A 353 1.67 -2.20 -2.52
CA GLY A 353 2.80 -3.11 -2.72
C GLY A 353 3.57 -2.81 -4.02
N MET A 354 4.88 -3.07 -4.03
CA MET A 354 5.80 -2.79 -5.14
C MET A 354 7.00 -3.76 -5.08
N GLU A 355 7.49 -4.20 -6.24
CA GLU A 355 8.58 -5.19 -6.37
C GLU A 355 9.69 -4.71 -7.32
N ASP A 356 10.96 -5.05 -7.03
CA ASP A 356 12.13 -4.63 -7.83
C ASP A 356 12.16 -5.32 -9.21
N THR A 357 12.29 -4.58 -10.30
CA THR A 357 12.47 -5.13 -11.65
C THR A 357 13.88 -4.91 -12.21
N SER A 358 14.30 -5.78 -13.14
CA SER A 358 15.49 -5.53 -13.98
C SER A 358 15.22 -5.94 -15.42
N CYS A 359 15.84 -5.24 -16.36
CA CYS A 359 15.86 -5.59 -17.78
C CYS A 359 16.57 -6.93 -18.05
N ASP A 360 17.39 -7.43 -17.12
CA ASP A 360 18.00 -8.77 -17.16
C ASP A 360 17.00 -9.90 -16.80
N ARG A 361 15.88 -9.54 -16.13
CA ARG A 361 14.88 -10.49 -15.60
C ARG A 361 13.61 -10.47 -16.44
N LYS A 362 13.74 -10.80 -17.72
CA LYS A 362 12.63 -10.84 -18.68
C LYS A 362 12.52 -12.19 -19.38
N GLU A 363 11.29 -12.62 -19.63
CA GLU A 363 11.00 -13.74 -20.54
C GLU A 363 10.09 -13.30 -21.68
N ALA A 364 10.54 -13.53 -22.92
CA ALA A 364 9.83 -13.10 -24.12
C ALA A 364 9.01 -14.25 -24.74
N LEU A 365 7.72 -14.02 -25.02
CA LEU A 365 6.81 -14.96 -25.70
C LEU A 365 7.42 -15.53 -26.99
N GLN A 366 8.04 -14.67 -27.81
CA GLN A 366 8.71 -15.03 -29.06
C GLN A 366 9.78 -16.13 -28.89
N GLN A 367 10.45 -16.21 -27.72
CA GLN A 367 11.44 -17.26 -27.44
C GLN A 367 10.81 -18.64 -27.17
N LEU A 368 9.50 -18.68 -26.89
CA LEU A 368 8.78 -19.92 -26.52
C LEU A 368 7.94 -20.46 -27.69
N VAL A 369 7.32 -19.56 -28.48
CA VAL A 369 6.31 -19.93 -29.50
C VAL A 369 6.68 -19.54 -30.94
N GLY A 370 7.81 -18.86 -31.16
CA GLY A 370 8.20 -18.39 -32.50
C GLY A 370 7.47 -17.09 -32.87
N ASP A 371 6.76 -17.07 -34.01
CA ASP A 371 6.07 -15.84 -34.43
C ASP A 371 5.00 -15.41 -33.40
N THR A 372 4.93 -14.10 -33.18
CA THR A 372 3.89 -13.48 -32.34
C THR A 372 3.02 -12.50 -33.11
N GLY A 373 3.20 -12.34 -34.43
CA GLY A 373 2.57 -11.30 -35.24
C GLY A 373 1.05 -11.21 -35.09
N GLY A 374 0.38 -12.36 -35.03
CA GLY A 374 -1.08 -12.48 -34.86
C GLY A 374 -1.63 -12.26 -33.45
N TYR A 375 -0.78 -12.12 -32.42
CA TYR A 375 -1.21 -11.91 -31.03
C TYR A 375 -1.27 -10.42 -30.63
N TRP A 376 -2.17 -10.09 -29.72
CA TRP A 376 -2.07 -8.94 -28.83
C TRP A 376 -1.69 -9.47 -27.45
N VAL A 377 -0.68 -8.83 -26.84
CA VAL A 377 -0.11 -9.26 -25.56
C VAL A 377 -0.15 -8.08 -24.61
N THR A 378 -0.73 -8.28 -23.43
CA THR A 378 -0.56 -7.42 -22.27
C THR A 378 0.71 -7.87 -21.56
N GLU A 379 1.63 -6.93 -21.28
CA GLU A 379 3.01 -7.21 -20.89
C GLU A 379 3.34 -6.71 -19.46
N GLY A 380 4.42 -7.23 -18.87
CA GLY A 380 4.95 -6.81 -17.58
C GLY A 380 4.79 -7.87 -16.47
N PRO A 381 4.36 -7.49 -15.24
CA PRO A 381 4.35 -8.38 -14.07
C PRO A 381 3.20 -9.41 -14.04
N PHE A 382 2.23 -9.26 -14.94
CA PHE A 382 1.18 -10.24 -15.23
C PHE A 382 0.85 -10.11 -16.72
N GLY A 383 0.83 -11.23 -17.44
CA GLY A 383 0.58 -11.24 -18.88
C GLY A 383 -0.79 -11.78 -19.26
N ARG A 384 -1.36 -11.28 -20.35
CA ARG A 384 -2.60 -11.78 -20.96
C ARG A 384 -2.47 -11.76 -22.48
N ILE A 385 -3.04 -12.75 -23.18
CA ILE A 385 -2.86 -12.91 -24.63
C ILE A 385 -4.20 -13.16 -25.33
N ARG A 386 -4.47 -12.39 -26.40
CA ARG A 386 -5.62 -12.55 -27.30
C ARG A 386 -5.22 -12.44 -28.76
N ALA A 387 -6.17 -12.70 -29.66
CA ALA A 387 -6.03 -12.36 -31.07
C ALA A 387 -5.80 -10.85 -31.27
N ARG A 388 -4.90 -10.50 -32.19
CA ARG A 388 -4.63 -9.11 -32.59
C ARG A 388 -5.72 -8.51 -33.47
N HIS A 389 -6.44 -9.36 -34.20
CA HIS A 389 -7.47 -8.97 -35.15
C HIS A 389 -8.84 -9.48 -34.68
N LYS A 390 -9.86 -8.62 -34.78
CA LYS A 390 -11.23 -8.96 -34.36
C LYS A 390 -11.78 -10.12 -35.19
N GLY A 391 -12.53 -11.03 -34.55
CA GLY A 391 -13.14 -12.18 -35.21
C GLY A 391 -12.18 -13.35 -35.51
N VAL A 392 -10.88 -13.20 -35.29
CA VAL A 392 -9.92 -14.31 -35.35
C VAL A 392 -9.91 -15.03 -34.01
N ALA A 393 -10.27 -16.32 -33.99
CA ALA A 393 -10.03 -17.18 -32.84
C ALA A 393 -8.54 -17.56 -32.75
N ILE A 394 -8.00 -17.71 -31.55
CA ILE A 394 -6.70 -18.34 -31.30
C ILE A 394 -6.91 -19.69 -30.64
N ASP A 395 -6.03 -20.65 -30.92
CA ASP A 395 -5.95 -21.89 -30.14
C ASP A 395 -5.30 -21.59 -28.79
N SER A 396 -6.11 -21.13 -27.84
CA SER A 396 -5.68 -20.79 -26.48
C SER A 396 -5.03 -21.99 -25.77
N SER A 397 -5.55 -23.20 -25.99
CA SER A 397 -5.07 -24.44 -25.37
C SER A 397 -3.72 -24.85 -25.94
N GLY A 398 -3.58 -24.86 -27.27
CA GLY A 398 -2.30 -25.10 -27.95
C GLY A 398 -1.27 -24.01 -27.68
N LEU A 399 -1.68 -22.76 -27.51
CA LEU A 399 -0.78 -21.66 -27.11
C LEU A 399 -0.25 -21.86 -25.69
N VAL A 400 -1.12 -22.18 -24.72
CA VAL A 400 -0.72 -22.54 -23.35
C VAL A 400 0.24 -23.73 -23.38
N ALA A 401 -0.11 -24.83 -24.06
CA ALA A 401 0.76 -26.00 -24.21
C ALA A 401 2.13 -25.66 -24.87
N ASN A 402 2.16 -24.73 -25.81
CA ASN A 402 3.39 -24.26 -26.45
C ASN A 402 4.20 -23.26 -25.60
N MET A 403 3.63 -22.69 -24.54
CA MET A 403 4.37 -21.91 -23.54
C MET A 403 4.76 -22.74 -22.31
N THR A 404 4.11 -23.89 -22.08
CA THR A 404 4.28 -24.71 -20.88
C THR A 404 5.62 -25.46 -20.86
N CYS A 405 6.39 -25.26 -19.78
CA CYS A 405 7.60 -26.01 -19.42
C CYS A 405 8.72 -26.07 -20.48
N LYS A 406 8.84 -25.05 -21.34
CA LYS A 406 9.87 -24.99 -22.38
C LYS A 406 11.28 -24.72 -21.81
N LYS A 407 11.39 -24.11 -20.63
CA LYS A 407 12.67 -23.88 -19.93
C LYS A 407 12.71 -24.59 -18.56
N PRO A 408 13.84 -25.19 -18.12
CA PRO A 408 13.90 -25.90 -16.83
C PRO A 408 13.67 -25.03 -15.59
N ASP A 409 13.97 -23.72 -15.67
CA ASP A 409 13.76 -22.72 -14.62
C ASP A 409 12.92 -21.54 -15.16
N GLN A 410 11.83 -21.87 -15.88
CA GLN A 410 10.94 -20.90 -16.49
C GLN A 410 10.28 -20.00 -15.44
N LYS A 411 10.24 -18.70 -15.71
CA LYS A 411 9.82 -17.63 -14.79
C LYS A 411 8.44 -17.07 -15.09
N ILE A 412 7.86 -17.50 -16.21
CA ILE A 412 6.44 -17.36 -16.50
C ILE A 412 5.75 -18.73 -16.51
N LYS A 413 4.50 -18.77 -16.02
CA LYS A 413 3.63 -19.94 -16.14
C LYS A 413 2.33 -19.55 -16.86
N PRO A 414 2.07 -20.11 -18.05
CA PRO A 414 0.81 -19.90 -18.77
C PRO A 414 -0.32 -20.72 -18.12
N TYR A 415 -1.54 -20.21 -18.21
CA TYR A 415 -2.78 -20.86 -17.81
C TYR A 415 -3.90 -20.50 -18.79
N LEU A 416 -4.84 -21.42 -19.01
CA LEU A 416 -6.19 -21.02 -19.44
C LEU A 416 -6.88 -20.33 -18.25
N LYS A 417 -7.76 -19.35 -18.48
CA LYS A 417 -8.38 -18.60 -17.37
C LYS A 417 -9.14 -19.50 -16.37
N ALA A 418 -9.74 -20.59 -16.84
CA ALA A 418 -10.41 -21.59 -16.00
C ALA A 418 -9.45 -22.46 -15.16
N ASP A 419 -8.19 -22.60 -15.59
CA ASP A 419 -7.11 -23.31 -14.87
C ASP A 419 -6.39 -22.43 -13.83
N LEU A 420 -6.66 -21.12 -13.79
CA LEU A 420 -6.01 -20.22 -12.82
C LEU A 420 -6.37 -20.64 -11.38
N PRO A 421 -5.45 -20.50 -10.41
CA PRO A 421 -5.75 -20.75 -9.01
C PRO A 421 -6.98 -19.97 -8.57
N LYS A 422 -8.06 -20.67 -8.21
CA LYS A 422 -9.39 -20.08 -7.96
C LYS A 422 -9.37 -18.96 -6.92
N ARG A 423 -8.38 -18.97 -6.00
CA ARG A 423 -8.16 -17.91 -5.01
C ARG A 423 -8.03 -16.51 -5.59
N LEU A 424 -7.63 -16.39 -6.86
CA LEU A 424 -7.44 -15.12 -7.56
C LEU A 424 -8.75 -14.44 -7.98
N HIS A 425 -9.86 -15.19 -8.14
CA HIS A 425 -11.15 -14.69 -8.67
C HIS A 425 -10.98 -13.85 -9.94
N PHE A 426 -10.43 -14.52 -10.96
CA PHE A 426 -9.96 -13.89 -12.19
C PHE A 426 -10.19 -14.79 -13.42
N ALA A 427 -11.43 -15.25 -13.61
CA ALA A 427 -11.83 -16.08 -14.75
C ALA A 427 -13.19 -15.67 -15.35
N ASN A 428 -14.19 -15.35 -14.52
CA ASN A 428 -15.55 -15.06 -14.97
C ASN A 428 -15.73 -13.60 -15.40
N SER A 429 -15.02 -13.21 -16.46
CA SER A 429 -15.31 -11.97 -17.19
C SER A 429 -14.87 -12.09 -18.64
N ARG A 430 -15.71 -11.64 -19.57
CA ARG A 430 -15.37 -11.56 -21.00
C ARG A 430 -14.23 -10.58 -21.32
N ARG A 431 -13.83 -9.75 -20.34
CA ARG A 431 -12.70 -8.81 -20.40
C ARG A 431 -11.37 -9.46 -19.99
N ILE A 432 -11.41 -10.66 -19.43
CA ILE A 432 -10.24 -11.48 -19.12
C ILE A 432 -10.00 -12.38 -20.33
N GLU A 433 -8.87 -12.16 -21.01
CA GLU A 433 -8.42 -13.00 -22.10
C GLU A 433 -8.30 -14.48 -21.68
N ASP A 434 -8.52 -15.43 -22.60
CA ASP A 434 -8.51 -16.86 -22.27
C ASP A 434 -7.12 -17.38 -21.86
N VAL A 435 -6.05 -16.77 -22.37
CA VAL A 435 -4.66 -17.12 -22.04
C VAL A 435 -4.06 -16.08 -21.09
N ASN A 436 -3.71 -16.53 -19.90
CA ASN A 436 -3.14 -15.72 -18.81
C ASN A 436 -1.74 -16.24 -18.47
N VAL A 437 -0.88 -15.36 -17.97
CA VAL A 437 0.55 -15.63 -17.76
C VAL A 437 0.97 -15.09 -16.40
N LEU A 438 1.01 -15.96 -15.39
CA LEU A 438 1.55 -15.60 -14.07
C LEU A 438 3.07 -15.53 -14.15
N VAL A 439 3.66 -14.47 -13.58
CA VAL A 439 5.10 -14.19 -13.61
C VAL A 439 5.66 -14.31 -12.18
N GLU A 440 6.83 -14.92 -12.01
CA GLU A 440 7.51 -14.91 -10.71
C GLU A 440 7.84 -13.45 -10.31
N PRO A 441 7.68 -13.06 -9.02
CA PRO A 441 8.06 -11.74 -8.55
C PRO A 441 9.49 -11.38 -8.97
N LYS A 442 9.71 -10.10 -9.30
CA LYS A 442 10.95 -9.53 -9.83
C LYS A 442 11.24 -9.81 -11.31
N TRP A 443 10.47 -10.67 -11.98
CA TRP A 443 10.55 -10.91 -13.42
C TRP A 443 9.46 -10.16 -14.19
N LEU A 444 9.63 -10.00 -15.50
CA LEU A 444 8.64 -9.42 -16.40
C LEU A 444 8.43 -10.31 -17.63
N PHE A 445 7.18 -10.44 -18.06
CA PHE A 445 6.81 -11.06 -19.32
C PHE A 445 6.78 -10.00 -20.44
N GLU A 446 7.38 -10.31 -21.59
CA GLU A 446 7.34 -9.44 -22.77
C GLU A 446 6.96 -10.23 -24.03
N ARG A 447 6.52 -9.54 -25.09
CA ARG A 447 6.10 -10.18 -26.34
C ARG A 447 7.30 -10.68 -27.16
N PHE A 448 8.28 -9.81 -27.33
CA PHE A 448 9.55 -10.07 -28.03
C PHE A 448 10.71 -9.38 -27.28
N PRO A 449 11.97 -9.83 -27.42
CA PRO A 449 13.08 -9.26 -26.68
C PRO A 449 13.18 -7.73 -26.83
N GLY A 450 12.99 -7.00 -25.73
CA GLY A 450 13.02 -5.53 -25.73
C GLY A 450 11.69 -4.81 -26.00
N SER A 451 10.56 -5.52 -26.10
CA SER A 451 9.23 -4.86 -26.17
C SER A 451 8.86 -4.15 -24.86
N VAL A 452 9.19 -4.74 -23.70
CA VAL A 452 9.11 -4.05 -22.41
C VAL A 452 10.36 -3.18 -22.22
N THR A 453 10.18 -1.87 -22.45
CA THR A 453 11.20 -0.82 -22.33
C THR A 453 11.36 -0.30 -20.90
N PHE A 454 10.25 -0.17 -20.16
CA PHE A 454 10.27 0.17 -18.72
C PHE A 454 10.46 -1.11 -17.90
N CYS A 455 11.72 -1.58 -17.82
CA CYS A 455 12.07 -2.85 -17.19
C CYS A 455 12.96 -2.74 -15.94
N SER A 456 13.44 -1.55 -15.60
CA SER A 456 14.19 -1.26 -14.36
C SER A 456 13.43 -0.26 -13.49
N GLY A 457 13.52 -0.42 -12.18
CA GLY A 457 12.72 0.34 -11.21
C GLY A 457 11.81 -0.60 -10.40
N GLY A 458 10.56 -0.20 -10.20
CA GLY A 458 9.55 -1.02 -9.53
C GLY A 458 8.39 -1.41 -10.44
N ALA A 459 7.75 -2.55 -10.15
CA ALA A 459 6.46 -2.93 -10.72
C ALA A 459 5.55 -3.62 -9.69
N HIS A 460 4.25 -3.55 -9.97
CA HIS A 460 3.19 -4.19 -9.19
C HIS A 460 2.11 -4.75 -10.15
N GLY A 461 1.28 -5.69 -9.68
CA GLY A 461 0.38 -6.49 -10.51
C GLY A 461 0.66 -8.00 -10.51
N TYR A 462 1.67 -8.46 -9.74
CA TYR A 462 1.95 -9.87 -9.50
C TYR A 462 0.85 -10.54 -8.66
N ASP A 463 1.01 -11.85 -8.42
CA ASP A 463 0.23 -12.66 -7.47
C ASP A 463 0.02 -11.92 -6.13
N ASN A 464 -1.21 -11.90 -5.63
CA ASN A 464 -1.61 -11.15 -4.44
C ASN A 464 -1.24 -11.86 -3.11
N ASP A 465 -0.68 -13.07 -3.16
CA ASP A 465 -0.02 -13.74 -2.03
C ASP A 465 1.48 -13.37 -1.92
N ALA A 466 2.02 -12.60 -2.87
CA ALA A 466 3.42 -12.16 -2.82
C ALA A 466 3.62 -11.06 -1.77
N GLU A 467 4.59 -11.25 -0.87
CA GLU A 467 4.90 -10.32 0.23
C GLU A 467 5.17 -8.88 -0.24
N SER A 468 5.75 -8.72 -1.43
CA SER A 468 5.96 -7.40 -2.05
C SER A 468 4.67 -6.72 -2.54
N MET A 469 3.60 -7.48 -2.83
CA MET A 469 2.29 -6.97 -3.26
C MET A 469 1.32 -6.65 -2.11
N HIS A 470 1.72 -6.92 -0.86
CA HIS A 470 0.94 -6.63 0.34
C HIS A 470 0.76 -5.11 0.57
N ALA A 471 -0.46 -4.68 0.90
CA ALA A 471 -0.83 -3.29 1.18
C ALA A 471 -0.89 -2.98 2.70
N MET A 472 -0.93 -1.70 3.07
CA MET A 472 -1.15 -1.29 4.47
C MET A 472 -2.62 -1.36 4.89
N PHE A 473 -2.88 -1.50 6.19
CA PHE A 473 -4.16 -1.08 6.78
C PHE A 473 -3.96 -0.48 8.17
N VAL A 474 -4.51 0.73 8.35
CA VAL A 474 -4.62 1.42 9.64
C VAL A 474 -6.00 2.07 9.70
N SER A 475 -6.65 2.00 10.87
CA SER A 475 -7.94 2.63 11.15
C SER A 475 -7.91 3.36 12.49
N TYR A 476 -8.50 4.55 12.57
CA TYR A 476 -8.57 5.35 13.79
C TYR A 476 -9.91 6.09 13.85
N GLY A 477 -10.51 6.15 15.05
CA GLY A 477 -11.78 6.83 15.28
C GLY A 477 -12.52 6.28 16.51
N PRO A 478 -13.69 6.86 16.85
CA PRO A 478 -14.45 6.48 18.05
C PRO A 478 -15.07 5.09 17.94
N LYS A 479 -15.41 4.62 16.73
CA LYS A 479 -16.02 3.30 16.46
C LYS A 479 -14.99 2.16 16.41
N PHE A 480 -13.70 2.45 16.18
CA PHE A 480 -12.62 1.46 16.05
C PHE A 480 -11.95 1.13 17.39
N GLN A 481 -11.49 -0.11 17.56
CA GLN A 481 -10.72 -0.51 18.74
C GLN A 481 -9.43 0.31 18.89
N PRO A 482 -9.02 0.67 20.12
CA PRO A 482 -7.75 1.35 20.36
C PRO A 482 -6.60 0.35 20.54
N LYS A 483 -5.38 0.72 20.11
CA LYS A 483 -4.13 -0.04 20.37
C LYS A 483 -4.22 -1.54 20.03
N THR A 484 -4.90 -1.88 18.94
CA THR A 484 -5.15 -3.28 18.56
C THR A 484 -4.40 -3.63 17.28
N GLU A 485 -3.75 -4.79 17.28
CA GLU A 485 -3.22 -5.42 16.07
C GLU A 485 -4.15 -6.56 15.68
N ILE A 486 -4.49 -6.68 14.40
CA ILE A 486 -5.44 -7.68 13.88
C ILE A 486 -4.76 -8.58 12.85
N GLU A 487 -5.32 -9.77 12.66
CA GLU A 487 -4.84 -10.70 11.62
C GLU A 487 -4.98 -10.10 10.20
N PRO A 488 -4.12 -10.49 9.25
CA PRO A 488 -4.24 -10.06 7.86
C PRO A 488 -5.57 -10.45 7.22
N PHE A 489 -6.11 -9.57 6.38
CA PHE A 489 -7.42 -9.73 5.72
C PHE A 489 -7.37 -9.20 4.27
N SER A 490 -8.38 -9.53 3.45
CA SER A 490 -8.45 -9.09 2.05
C SER A 490 -9.24 -7.79 1.89
N ASN A 491 -8.81 -6.92 0.98
CA ASN A 491 -9.38 -5.59 0.78
C ASN A 491 -10.87 -5.57 0.35
N ILE A 492 -11.43 -6.69 -0.13
CA ILE A 492 -12.88 -6.88 -0.34
C ILE A 492 -13.70 -6.64 0.94
N GLU A 493 -13.14 -6.91 2.12
CA GLU A 493 -13.82 -6.79 3.41
C GLU A 493 -14.04 -5.33 3.83
N LEU A 494 -13.31 -4.37 3.23
CA LEU A 494 -13.39 -2.96 3.59
C LEU A 494 -14.75 -2.33 3.25
N TYR A 495 -15.46 -2.81 2.23
CA TYR A 495 -16.77 -2.29 1.87
C TYR A 495 -17.81 -2.48 2.98
N ASN A 496 -17.90 -3.72 3.51
CA ASN A 496 -18.77 -4.03 4.64
C ASN A 496 -18.34 -3.24 5.89
N LEU A 497 -17.04 -3.13 6.16
CA LEU A 497 -16.52 -2.35 7.29
C LEU A 497 -16.86 -0.85 7.16
N MET A 498 -16.79 -0.26 5.96
CA MET A 498 -17.22 1.13 5.74
C MET A 498 -18.73 1.29 5.95
N CYS A 499 -19.54 0.33 5.49
CA CYS A 499 -20.99 0.33 5.73
C CYS A 499 -21.33 0.22 7.23
N ASP A 500 -20.67 -0.69 7.96
CA ASP A 500 -20.84 -0.85 9.41
C ASP A 500 -20.43 0.42 10.20
N VAL A 501 -19.35 1.09 9.80
CA VAL A 501 -18.91 2.33 10.46
C VAL A 501 -19.77 3.54 10.06
N LEU A 502 -20.37 3.53 8.87
CA LEU A 502 -21.43 4.47 8.47
C LEU A 502 -22.80 4.14 9.09
N GLN A 503 -23.01 2.92 9.61
CA GLN A 503 -24.29 2.37 10.08
C GLN A 503 -25.37 2.33 8.97
N ILE A 504 -24.95 1.87 7.79
CA ILE A 504 -25.80 1.63 6.61
C ILE A 504 -25.71 0.17 6.19
N SER A 505 -26.70 -0.32 5.45
CA SER A 505 -26.66 -1.67 4.87
C SER A 505 -25.76 -1.70 3.62
N PRO A 506 -24.84 -2.67 3.49
CA PRO A 506 -24.11 -2.92 2.24
C PRO A 506 -25.03 -3.53 1.17
N THR A 507 -24.68 -3.35 -0.11
CA THR A 507 -25.26 -4.18 -1.20
C THR A 507 -24.51 -5.51 -1.31
N ASP A 508 -25.03 -6.45 -2.11
CA ASP A 508 -24.36 -7.71 -2.43
C ASP A 508 -22.91 -7.49 -2.89
N ASN A 509 -21.97 -8.18 -2.24
CA ASN A 509 -20.52 -8.07 -2.47
C ASN A 509 -19.79 -9.38 -2.09
N ASN A 510 -18.48 -9.47 -2.35
CA ASN A 510 -17.67 -10.66 -2.05
C ASN A 510 -17.06 -10.66 -0.64
N GLY A 511 -17.05 -9.52 0.07
CA GLY A 511 -16.69 -9.45 1.47
C GLY A 511 -17.72 -10.19 2.35
N THR A 512 -17.28 -10.78 3.46
CA THR A 512 -18.17 -11.51 4.36
C THR A 512 -18.60 -10.60 5.51
N HIS A 513 -19.84 -10.13 5.51
CA HIS A 513 -20.33 -9.19 6.52
C HIS A 513 -20.13 -9.75 7.95
N GLY A 514 -19.65 -8.91 8.86
CA GLY A 514 -19.26 -9.30 10.21
C GLY A 514 -17.83 -9.89 10.37
N SER A 515 -17.09 -10.14 9.30
CA SER A 515 -15.67 -10.58 9.36
C SER A 515 -14.80 -9.63 10.19
N MET A 516 -14.95 -8.32 9.93
CA MET A 516 -14.20 -7.22 10.53
C MET A 516 -14.81 -6.71 11.85
N ASN A 517 -15.79 -7.41 12.43
CA ASN A 517 -16.43 -7.01 13.70
C ASN A 517 -15.43 -6.83 14.85
N HIS A 518 -14.33 -7.59 14.85
CA HIS A 518 -13.26 -7.51 15.84
C HIS A 518 -12.45 -6.20 15.78
N VAL A 519 -12.55 -5.43 14.69
CA VAL A 519 -11.94 -4.10 14.50
C VAL A 519 -12.79 -2.99 15.14
N LEU A 520 -14.06 -3.28 15.42
CA LEU A 520 -15.03 -2.33 15.99
C LEU A 520 -15.18 -2.49 17.50
N ARG A 521 -15.49 -1.39 18.20
CA ARG A 521 -15.85 -1.41 19.63
C ARG A 521 -17.23 -1.98 19.87
N GLN A 522 -18.14 -1.70 18.95
CA GLN A 522 -19.53 -2.16 18.92
C GLN A 522 -19.83 -2.48 17.44
N PRO A 523 -19.95 -3.76 17.07
CA PRO A 523 -20.41 -4.17 15.75
C PRO A 523 -21.78 -3.59 15.41
N TYR A 524 -21.98 -3.21 14.15
CA TYR A 524 -23.30 -2.84 13.63
C TYR A 524 -24.08 -4.09 13.18
N HIS A 525 -23.41 -4.99 12.45
CA HIS A 525 -23.96 -6.28 12.04
C HIS A 525 -23.54 -7.43 12.96
N ALA A 526 -24.48 -8.33 13.27
CA ALA A 526 -24.24 -9.57 14.00
C ALA A 526 -24.48 -10.78 13.07
N PRO A 527 -23.42 -11.44 12.56
CA PRO A 527 -23.57 -12.52 11.59
C PRO A 527 -24.10 -13.81 12.23
N ALA A 528 -24.97 -14.51 11.51
CA ALA A 528 -25.51 -15.82 11.89
C ALA A 528 -25.06 -16.91 10.90
N PRO A 529 -24.87 -18.17 11.33
CA PRO A 529 -24.61 -19.27 10.41
C PRO A 529 -25.81 -19.51 9.46
N PRO A 530 -25.59 -19.82 8.19
CA PRO A 530 -26.68 -20.07 7.24
C PRO A 530 -27.53 -21.29 7.65
N ALA A 531 -28.81 -21.21 7.32
CA ALA A 531 -29.72 -22.35 7.39
C ALA A 531 -29.37 -23.39 6.30
N GLU A 532 -29.55 -24.66 6.63
CA GLU A 532 -29.46 -25.75 5.66
C GLU A 532 -30.70 -25.75 4.76
N GLN A 533 -30.52 -25.99 3.46
CA GLN A 533 -31.61 -25.95 2.46
C GLN A 533 -31.90 -27.32 1.83
N SER A 534 -30.95 -28.26 1.89
CA SER A 534 -31.09 -29.60 1.32
C SER A 534 -31.73 -30.59 2.30
N GLN A 535 -32.45 -31.58 1.78
CA GLN A 535 -33.12 -32.59 2.62
C GLN A 535 -32.17 -33.75 2.98
N GLN A 536 -32.02 -34.04 4.28
CA GLN A 536 -31.31 -35.22 4.76
C GLN A 536 -32.22 -36.46 4.72
N ALA A 537 -31.92 -37.40 3.84
CA ALA A 537 -32.55 -38.72 3.73
C ALA A 537 -31.91 -39.74 4.69
N GLN A 538 -32.62 -40.86 4.92
CA GLN A 538 -32.10 -42.00 5.68
C GLN A 538 -31.54 -43.07 4.73
N CYS A 539 -30.28 -43.47 4.93
CA CYS A 539 -29.67 -44.64 4.29
C CYS A 539 -29.33 -45.66 5.37
N ARG A 540 -30.09 -46.76 5.43
CA ARG A 540 -29.92 -47.86 6.40
C ARG A 540 -29.93 -49.20 5.65
N PRO A 541 -29.17 -50.21 6.11
CA PRO A 541 -29.10 -51.49 5.42
C PRO A 541 -30.42 -52.25 5.59
N VAL A 542 -31.06 -52.62 4.49
CA VAL A 542 -32.28 -53.47 4.48
C VAL A 542 -31.89 -54.96 4.45
N SER A 543 -30.69 -55.26 3.95
CA SER A 543 -30.08 -56.58 3.86
C SER A 543 -28.58 -56.46 4.17
N LEU A 544 -27.93 -57.54 4.58
CA LEU A 544 -26.47 -57.63 4.67
C LEU A 544 -25.82 -58.21 3.41
N GLU A 545 -26.60 -58.80 2.51
CA GLU A 545 -26.15 -59.18 1.16
C GLU A 545 -26.70 -58.17 0.13
N PRO A 546 -25.89 -57.70 -0.83
CA PRO A 546 -26.29 -56.70 -1.82
C PRO A 546 -27.22 -57.30 -2.88
N ALA A 547 -28.16 -56.49 -3.37
CA ALA A 547 -29.11 -56.90 -4.43
C ALA A 547 -28.46 -57.02 -5.83
N ASP A 548 -27.30 -56.38 -6.04
CA ASP A 548 -26.47 -56.45 -7.24
C ASP A 548 -25.00 -56.27 -6.80
N GLY A 549 -24.06 -57.02 -7.38
CA GLY A 549 -22.63 -56.88 -7.12
C GLY A 549 -22.01 -55.63 -7.76
N LEU A 550 -22.75 -54.90 -8.60
CA LEU A 550 -22.35 -53.69 -9.32
C LEU A 550 -21.14 -53.90 -10.26
N GLY A 551 -20.97 -55.13 -10.77
CA GLY A 551 -19.78 -55.54 -11.53
C GLY A 551 -18.48 -55.61 -10.72
N CYS A 552 -18.54 -55.34 -9.42
CA CYS A 552 -17.37 -55.26 -8.54
C CYS A 552 -16.96 -56.64 -8.00
N SER A 553 -15.68 -56.76 -7.62
CA SER A 553 -15.16 -57.95 -6.94
C SER A 553 -14.19 -57.58 -5.82
N CYS A 554 -14.08 -58.47 -4.83
CA CYS A 554 -13.04 -58.42 -3.80
C CYS A 554 -12.65 -59.85 -3.40
N PRO A 555 -11.52 -60.39 -3.91
CA PRO A 555 -11.06 -61.74 -3.59
C PRO A 555 -10.82 -61.98 -2.10
N ALA A 556 -10.49 -60.93 -1.34
CA ALA A 556 -10.26 -61.00 0.10
C ALA A 556 -11.54 -61.23 0.95
N LEU A 557 -12.74 -61.14 0.35
CA LEU A 557 -14.03 -61.28 1.04
C LEU A 557 -14.83 -62.53 0.65
N ILE A 558 -14.25 -63.44 -0.13
CA ILE A 558 -14.90 -64.70 -0.55
C ILE A 558 -15.28 -65.51 0.71
N GLY A 559 -16.58 -65.70 0.95
CA GLY A 559 -17.13 -66.39 2.12
C GLY A 559 -17.43 -65.51 3.34
N ASN A 560 -16.96 -64.26 3.39
CA ASN A 560 -17.08 -63.37 4.57
C ASN A 560 -17.90 -62.08 4.32
N SER A 561 -18.58 -61.96 3.16
CA SER A 561 -19.36 -60.79 2.71
C SER A 561 -20.30 -60.23 3.79
N SER A 562 -21.26 -61.04 4.28
CA SER A 562 -22.25 -60.64 5.29
C SER A 562 -21.63 -60.22 6.61
N THR A 563 -20.59 -60.92 7.07
CA THR A 563 -19.84 -60.58 8.29
C THR A 563 -19.25 -59.18 8.19
N VAL A 564 -18.62 -58.84 7.06
CA VAL A 564 -18.01 -57.53 6.83
C VAL A 564 -19.07 -56.44 6.56
N ASN A 565 -20.18 -56.76 5.87
CA ASN A 565 -21.28 -55.82 5.68
C ASN A 565 -22.04 -55.52 6.99
N SER A 566 -22.02 -56.43 7.96
CA SER A 566 -22.61 -56.17 9.30
C SER A 566 -21.98 -54.98 10.02
N ARG A 567 -20.71 -54.67 9.72
CA ARG A 567 -20.00 -53.47 10.24
C ARG A 567 -20.64 -52.15 9.83
N LEU A 568 -21.42 -52.13 8.74
CA LEU A 568 -22.13 -50.94 8.26
C LEU A 568 -23.49 -50.73 8.95
N ASN A 569 -23.92 -51.67 9.80
CA ASN A 569 -25.17 -51.62 10.57
C ASN A 569 -24.90 -51.19 12.03
N LEU A 570 -24.35 -49.98 12.19
CA LEU A 570 -23.95 -49.40 13.48
C LEU A 570 -25.14 -49.17 14.42
N THR A 571 -24.94 -49.38 15.73
CA THR A 571 -25.92 -48.95 16.75
C THR A 571 -25.90 -47.43 16.92
N ALA A 572 -26.92 -46.84 17.58
CA ALA A 572 -26.99 -45.40 17.80
C ALA A 572 -25.79 -44.86 18.62
N GLU A 573 -25.23 -45.69 19.51
CA GLU A 573 -24.04 -45.39 20.30
C GLU A 573 -22.78 -45.37 19.41
N GLN A 574 -22.67 -46.32 18.46
CA GLN A 574 -21.58 -46.34 17.48
C GLN A 574 -21.70 -45.20 16.47
N GLU A 575 -22.91 -44.90 15.97
CA GLU A 575 -23.19 -43.73 15.13
C GLU A 575 -22.73 -42.45 15.86
N SER A 576 -23.13 -42.27 17.13
CA SER A 576 -22.72 -41.13 17.94
C SER A 576 -21.21 -41.09 18.23
N ALA A 577 -20.55 -42.24 18.42
CA ALA A 577 -19.11 -42.32 18.62
C ALA A 577 -18.32 -41.92 17.35
N ALA A 578 -18.77 -42.37 16.17
CA ALA A 578 -18.19 -41.97 14.89
C ALA A 578 -18.36 -40.47 14.63
N GLU A 579 -19.58 -39.93 14.81
CA GLU A 579 -19.84 -38.49 14.69
C GLU A 579 -19.01 -37.68 15.68
N LYS A 580 -18.92 -38.11 16.94
CA LYS A 580 -18.09 -37.44 17.97
C LYS A 580 -16.59 -37.47 17.67
N SER A 581 -16.11 -38.45 16.91
CA SER A 581 -14.69 -38.61 16.57
C SER A 581 -14.30 -37.87 15.28
N HIS A 582 -15.24 -37.75 14.33
CA HIS A 582 -14.96 -37.28 12.97
C HIS A 582 -15.69 -35.99 12.57
N LEU A 583 -16.79 -35.64 13.22
CA LEU A 583 -17.53 -34.39 13.03
C LEU A 583 -17.32 -33.42 14.20
N LEU A 584 -16.06 -33.26 14.62
CA LEU A 584 -15.64 -32.51 15.82
C LEU A 584 -16.17 -31.07 15.91
N PHE A 585 -16.54 -30.47 14.78
CA PHE A 585 -17.02 -29.08 14.68
C PHE A 585 -18.45 -28.97 14.12
N GLY A 586 -19.20 -30.09 14.19
CA GLY A 586 -20.46 -30.31 13.49
C GLY A 586 -20.23 -30.87 12.08
N ARG A 587 -21.28 -31.43 11.45
CA ARG A 587 -21.23 -31.78 10.03
C ARG A 587 -21.25 -30.52 9.15
N PRO A 588 -20.60 -30.55 7.98
CA PRO A 588 -20.89 -29.59 6.93
C PRO A 588 -22.39 -29.56 6.61
N ARG A 589 -22.96 -28.35 6.44
CA ARG A 589 -24.36 -28.16 6.03
C ARG A 589 -24.46 -27.88 4.54
N MET A 590 -25.48 -28.43 3.90
CA MET A 590 -25.73 -28.25 2.47
C MET A 590 -26.61 -27.01 2.21
N LEU A 591 -26.09 -26.05 1.45
CA LEU A 591 -26.76 -24.75 1.25
C LEU A 591 -27.64 -24.70 -0.02
N GLN A 592 -27.74 -25.79 -0.77
CA GLN A 592 -28.52 -25.85 -2.00
C GLN A 592 -29.99 -26.23 -1.73
N PRO A 593 -30.97 -25.54 -2.34
CA PRO A 593 -32.34 -26.00 -2.32
C PRO A 593 -32.50 -27.31 -3.12
N GLU A 594 -33.58 -28.05 -2.85
CA GLU A 594 -34.10 -29.19 -3.63
C GLU A 594 -33.19 -30.42 -3.80
N ARG A 595 -31.90 -30.37 -3.48
CA ARG A 595 -31.06 -31.58 -3.39
C ARG A 595 -31.38 -32.42 -2.15
N SER A 596 -31.25 -33.73 -2.30
CA SER A 596 -31.30 -34.70 -1.19
C SER A 596 -29.98 -35.44 -1.04
N PHE A 597 -29.53 -35.62 0.20
CA PHE A 597 -28.32 -36.38 0.55
C PHE A 597 -28.61 -37.30 1.74
N CYS A 598 -27.84 -38.36 1.95
CA CYS A 598 -27.89 -39.13 3.20
C CYS A 598 -26.51 -39.20 3.87
N LEU A 599 -26.51 -39.31 5.20
CA LEU A 599 -25.28 -39.52 5.97
C LEU A 599 -24.98 -41.02 6.02
N LEU A 600 -23.81 -41.40 5.52
CA LEU A 600 -23.22 -42.72 5.68
C LEU A 600 -22.19 -42.63 6.81
N ARG A 601 -22.28 -43.55 7.76
CA ARG A 601 -21.39 -43.60 8.94
C ARG A 601 -20.55 -44.87 8.92
N GLN A 602 -19.29 -44.75 9.32
CA GLN A 602 -18.31 -45.81 9.43
C GLN A 602 -17.51 -45.58 10.73
N GLU A 603 -16.79 -46.57 11.23
CA GLU A 603 -16.02 -46.40 12.47
C GLU A 603 -14.88 -45.36 12.36
N GLY A 604 -14.33 -45.17 11.14
CA GLY A 604 -13.19 -44.27 10.88
C GLY A 604 -13.50 -42.99 10.08
N PHE A 605 -14.72 -42.81 9.60
CA PHE A 605 -15.17 -41.63 8.85
C PHE A 605 -16.70 -41.50 8.80
N VAL A 606 -17.18 -40.33 8.39
CA VAL A 606 -18.60 -40.07 8.07
C VAL A 606 -18.66 -39.30 6.75
N SER A 607 -19.54 -39.68 5.82
CA SER A 607 -19.72 -38.98 4.54
C SER A 607 -21.18 -38.60 4.26
N ALA A 608 -21.37 -37.54 3.47
CA ALA A 608 -22.66 -37.21 2.87
C ALA A 608 -22.70 -37.72 1.43
N TYR A 609 -23.59 -38.68 1.14
CA TYR A 609 -23.75 -39.30 -0.16
C TYR A 609 -24.93 -38.69 -0.94
N SER A 610 -24.72 -38.41 -2.23
CA SER A 610 -25.76 -37.96 -3.15
C SER A 610 -26.08 -39.04 -4.17
N ALA A 611 -27.29 -39.58 -4.09
CA ALA A 611 -27.81 -40.52 -5.09
C ALA A 611 -28.01 -39.88 -6.47
N ALA A 612 -28.09 -38.54 -6.56
CA ALA A 612 -28.18 -37.82 -7.82
C ALA A 612 -26.82 -37.63 -8.51
N ALA A 613 -25.75 -37.44 -7.73
CA ALA A 613 -24.37 -37.35 -8.24
C ALA A 613 -23.66 -38.73 -8.30
N LEU A 614 -24.30 -39.78 -7.77
CA LEU A 614 -23.76 -41.13 -7.62
C LEU A 614 -22.41 -41.18 -6.86
N MET A 615 -22.15 -40.22 -5.97
CA MET A 615 -20.88 -40.08 -5.25
C MET A 615 -21.04 -39.33 -3.91
N PRO A 616 -20.06 -39.42 -3.00
CA PRO A 616 -20.03 -38.58 -1.79
C PRO A 616 -19.71 -37.12 -2.11
N LEU A 617 -20.55 -36.20 -1.62
CA LEU A 617 -20.37 -34.74 -1.72
C LEU A 617 -19.36 -34.22 -0.69
N TRP A 618 -19.22 -34.90 0.45
CA TRP A 618 -18.07 -34.76 1.33
C TRP A 618 -17.82 -36.03 2.15
N SER A 619 -16.59 -36.22 2.59
CA SER A 619 -16.19 -37.20 3.60
C SER A 619 -15.39 -36.50 4.70
N SER A 620 -15.65 -36.84 5.95
CA SER A 620 -15.04 -36.22 7.12
C SER A 620 -14.46 -37.28 8.07
N PHE A 621 -13.21 -37.06 8.49
CA PHE A 621 -12.43 -38.00 9.26
C PHE A 621 -11.37 -37.28 10.11
N THR A 622 -10.74 -38.01 11.06
CA THR A 622 -9.75 -37.42 11.97
C THR A 622 -8.50 -38.28 11.97
N VAL A 623 -7.38 -37.70 11.52
CA VAL A 623 -6.07 -38.33 11.51
C VAL A 623 -5.35 -37.90 12.79
N HIS A 624 -5.22 -38.82 13.74
CA HIS A 624 -4.50 -38.57 14.98
C HIS A 624 -2.99 -38.45 14.73
N ARG A 625 -2.26 -37.87 15.69
CA ARG A 625 -0.80 -37.80 15.63
C ARG A 625 -0.22 -39.23 15.56
N PRO A 626 0.61 -39.56 14.55
CA PRO A 626 1.30 -40.85 14.50
C PRO A 626 2.16 -41.05 15.76
N ILE A 627 2.02 -42.22 16.39
CA ILE A 627 2.78 -42.60 17.60
C ILE A 627 4.12 -43.21 17.16
N ASP A 628 4.07 -44.17 16.24
CA ASP A 628 5.22 -44.80 15.61
C ASP A 628 5.37 -44.36 14.15
N SER A 629 6.54 -44.60 13.56
CA SER A 629 6.85 -44.28 12.16
C SER A 629 6.54 -45.43 11.19
N ASP A 630 5.54 -46.25 11.51
CA ASP A 630 5.17 -47.41 10.71
C ASP A 630 4.55 -47.00 9.36
N PRO A 631 4.79 -47.75 8.28
CA PRO A 631 4.17 -47.48 6.99
C PRO A 631 2.67 -47.74 7.05
N LEU A 632 1.89 -46.92 6.34
CA LEU A 632 0.45 -47.15 6.18
C LEU A 632 0.17 -48.55 5.60
N TRP A 633 -0.89 -49.19 6.10
CA TRP A 633 -1.26 -50.53 5.66
C TRP A 633 -1.54 -50.56 4.14
N PRO A 634 -1.02 -51.56 3.40
CA PRO A 634 -1.25 -51.67 1.97
C PRO A 634 -2.72 -52.00 1.68
N VAL A 635 -3.36 -51.17 0.85
CA VAL A 635 -4.75 -51.38 0.44
C VAL A 635 -4.88 -52.67 -0.39
N PRO A 636 -5.83 -53.57 -0.08
CA PRO A 636 -6.12 -54.75 -0.89
C PRO A 636 -6.35 -54.43 -2.37
N GLN A 637 -5.51 -54.98 -3.23
CA GLN A 637 -5.67 -54.82 -4.69
C GLN A 637 -6.96 -55.51 -5.17
N ASN A 638 -7.61 -54.91 -6.16
CA ASN A 638 -8.82 -55.42 -6.80
C ASN A 638 -9.93 -55.78 -5.79
N CYS A 639 -10.16 -54.88 -4.82
CA CYS A 639 -11.22 -55.02 -3.81
C CYS A 639 -12.15 -53.81 -3.82
N LEU A 640 -13.35 -53.98 -4.38
CA LEU A 640 -14.50 -53.08 -4.29
C LEU A 640 -15.78 -53.90 -4.10
N ARG A 641 -16.79 -53.32 -3.44
CA ARG A 641 -18.14 -53.89 -3.34
C ARG A 641 -19.22 -52.82 -3.25
N ALA A 642 -20.46 -53.23 -3.49
CA ALA A 642 -21.65 -52.42 -3.28
C ALA A 642 -21.83 -52.01 -1.80
N ASP A 643 -22.37 -50.82 -1.55
CA ASP A 643 -22.81 -50.42 -0.21
C ASP A 643 -24.26 -50.88 0.00
N VAL A 644 -24.46 -51.82 0.93
CA VAL A 644 -25.79 -52.42 1.23
C VAL A 644 -26.83 -51.44 1.80
N ARG A 645 -26.43 -50.18 2.06
CA ARG A 645 -27.31 -49.08 2.50
C ARG A 645 -27.89 -48.26 1.33
N LEU A 646 -27.47 -48.54 0.10
CA LEU A 646 -27.89 -47.86 -1.13
C LEU A 646 -28.55 -48.85 -2.10
N ALA A 647 -29.48 -48.38 -2.92
CA ALA A 647 -30.00 -49.18 -4.02
C ALA A 647 -28.98 -49.29 -5.18
N PRO A 648 -29.02 -50.35 -6.01
CA PRO A 648 -28.17 -50.46 -7.20
C PRO A 648 -28.35 -49.30 -8.20
N SER A 649 -29.55 -48.72 -8.29
CA SER A 649 -29.85 -47.53 -9.10
C SER A 649 -29.34 -46.21 -8.51
N GLN A 650 -28.87 -46.22 -7.26
CA GLN A 650 -28.32 -45.07 -6.55
C GLN A 650 -26.80 -45.18 -6.36
N SER A 651 -26.16 -46.18 -6.97
CA SER A 651 -24.74 -46.52 -6.78
C SER A 651 -24.00 -46.57 -8.12
N PRO A 652 -22.76 -46.07 -8.21
CA PRO A 652 -21.91 -46.29 -9.39
C PRO A 652 -21.42 -47.74 -9.43
N ARG A 653 -21.10 -48.23 -10.62
CA ARG A 653 -20.65 -49.61 -10.87
C ARG A 653 -19.15 -49.68 -11.19
N CYS A 654 -18.52 -50.83 -11.00
CA CYS A 654 -17.12 -51.03 -11.38
C CYS A 654 -16.93 -51.12 -12.90
N ASP A 655 -17.83 -51.82 -13.59
CA ASP A 655 -17.85 -51.97 -15.06
C ASP A 655 -17.86 -50.62 -15.82
N GLN A 656 -18.53 -49.62 -15.26
CA GLN A 656 -18.53 -48.22 -15.73
C GLN A 656 -17.17 -47.53 -15.65
N TYR A 657 -16.33 -47.87 -14.66
CA TYR A 657 -14.97 -47.33 -14.54
C TYR A 657 -13.97 -48.07 -15.42
N ASP A 658 -14.11 -49.39 -15.57
CA ASP A 658 -13.27 -50.20 -16.44
C ASP A 658 -13.42 -49.80 -17.93
N THR A 659 -14.57 -49.22 -18.29
CA THR A 659 -14.88 -48.71 -19.64
C THR A 659 -14.71 -47.20 -19.79
N ALA A 660 -14.30 -46.47 -18.74
CA ALA A 660 -14.24 -45.00 -18.73
C ALA A 660 -13.08 -44.38 -19.56
N GLY A 661 -12.18 -45.18 -20.11
CA GLY A 661 -11.07 -44.72 -20.96
C GLY A 661 -9.97 -44.01 -20.17
N ASN A 662 -10.01 -42.67 -20.13
CA ASN A 662 -8.98 -41.82 -19.50
C ASN A 662 -9.26 -41.52 -18.01
N LEU A 663 -10.32 -42.07 -17.42
CA LEU A 663 -10.69 -41.92 -16.02
C LEU A 663 -10.57 -43.25 -15.27
N THR A 664 -10.39 -43.19 -13.95
CA THR A 664 -10.33 -44.33 -13.04
C THR A 664 -11.08 -43.98 -11.75
N HIS A 665 -11.51 -44.99 -10.99
CA HIS A 665 -12.07 -44.75 -9.65
C HIS A 665 -10.96 -44.32 -8.68
N ALA A 666 -11.29 -43.48 -7.70
CA ALA A 666 -10.47 -43.21 -6.52
C ALA A 666 -11.36 -43.10 -5.27
N PHE A 667 -10.75 -43.09 -4.09
CA PHE A 667 -11.47 -43.01 -2.82
C PHE A 667 -11.45 -41.58 -2.25
N LEU A 668 -12.58 -41.10 -1.73
CA LEU A 668 -12.66 -39.78 -1.11
C LEU A 668 -12.13 -39.78 0.34
N TYR A 669 -12.39 -40.86 1.09
CA TYR A 669 -11.66 -41.25 2.30
C TYR A 669 -10.69 -42.40 1.97
N PRO A 670 -9.38 -42.28 2.25
CA PRO A 670 -8.39 -43.26 1.85
C PRO A 670 -8.38 -44.52 2.76
N PRO A 671 -8.55 -45.75 2.22
CA PRO A 671 -8.64 -46.98 3.03
C PRO A 671 -7.39 -47.35 3.85
N ASN A 672 -6.23 -46.75 3.57
CA ASN A 672 -4.98 -47.03 4.27
C ASN A 672 -4.82 -46.26 5.60
N LEU A 673 -5.74 -45.34 5.93
CA LEU A 673 -5.77 -44.62 7.20
C LEU A 673 -6.63 -45.31 8.29
N ASN A 674 -7.28 -46.43 7.97
CA ASN A 674 -8.01 -47.24 8.95
C ASN A 674 -7.06 -47.91 9.95
N THR A 675 -7.50 -48.06 11.21
CA THR A 675 -6.62 -48.55 12.29
C THR A 675 -6.44 -50.07 12.31
N THR A 676 -7.38 -50.81 11.70
CA THR A 676 -7.32 -52.28 11.54
C THR A 676 -7.55 -52.68 10.09
N VAL A 677 -7.12 -53.89 9.73
CA VAL A 677 -7.35 -54.47 8.39
C VAL A 677 -8.85 -54.59 8.09
N ASP A 678 -9.66 -55.02 9.06
CA ASP A 678 -11.12 -55.16 8.88
C ASP A 678 -11.80 -53.80 8.63
N GLN A 679 -11.35 -52.74 9.31
CA GLN A 679 -11.86 -51.37 9.08
C GLN A 679 -11.57 -50.85 7.67
N GLN A 680 -10.53 -51.33 6.97
CA GLN A 680 -10.29 -50.92 5.58
C GLN A 680 -11.47 -51.28 4.67
N PHE A 681 -12.15 -52.40 4.95
CA PHE A 681 -13.34 -52.77 4.18
C PHE A 681 -14.48 -51.76 4.37
N ASP A 682 -14.54 -50.97 5.43
CA ASP A 682 -15.55 -49.91 5.59
C ASP A 682 -15.34 -48.76 4.57
N ALA A 683 -14.13 -48.64 4.02
CA ALA A 683 -13.76 -47.66 2.99
C ALA A 683 -13.79 -48.23 1.56
N LEU A 684 -13.67 -49.56 1.39
CA LEU A 684 -13.67 -50.25 0.09
C LEU A 684 -15.10 -50.48 -0.45
N LEU A 685 -15.84 -49.38 -0.59
CA LEU A 685 -17.25 -49.31 -0.99
C LEU A 685 -17.44 -48.37 -2.19
N MET A 686 -18.38 -48.70 -3.09
CA MET A 686 -18.76 -47.80 -4.18
C MET A 686 -19.36 -46.47 -3.70
N SER A 687 -19.85 -46.39 -2.45
CA SER A 687 -20.30 -45.15 -1.82
C SER A 687 -19.16 -44.19 -1.38
N ASN A 688 -17.91 -44.65 -1.43
CA ASN A 688 -16.70 -43.86 -1.18
C ASN A 688 -15.92 -43.57 -2.49
N VAL A 689 -16.41 -44.05 -3.64
CA VAL A 689 -15.76 -43.89 -4.94
C VAL A 689 -16.11 -42.55 -5.60
N VAL A 690 -15.11 -41.93 -6.21
CA VAL A 690 -15.20 -40.71 -7.01
C VAL A 690 -14.38 -40.86 -8.31
N PRO A 691 -14.79 -40.23 -9.44
CA PRO A 691 -14.08 -40.31 -10.72
C PRO A 691 -12.82 -39.43 -10.73
N MET A 692 -11.65 -40.03 -10.96
CA MET A 692 -10.37 -39.31 -11.05
C MET A 692 -9.54 -39.63 -12.29
N TYR A 693 -8.84 -38.62 -12.81
CA TYR A 693 -7.81 -38.81 -13.82
C TYR A 693 -6.58 -39.53 -13.23
N PRO A 694 -5.93 -40.47 -13.94
CA PRO A 694 -4.77 -41.22 -13.44
C PRO A 694 -3.57 -40.36 -13.02
N GLU A 695 -3.36 -39.20 -13.65
CA GLU A 695 -2.29 -38.27 -13.25
C GLU A 695 -2.64 -37.49 -11.98
N PHE A 696 -3.88 -37.02 -11.83
CA PHE A 696 -4.36 -36.38 -10.61
C PHE A 696 -4.41 -37.34 -9.41
N LYS A 697 -4.78 -38.61 -9.63
CA LYS A 697 -4.81 -39.67 -8.60
C LYS A 697 -3.46 -39.82 -7.89
N LYS A 698 -2.33 -39.50 -8.55
CA LYS A 698 -0.99 -39.47 -7.93
C LYS A 698 -0.78 -38.29 -6.97
N ILE A 699 -1.36 -37.12 -7.28
CA ILE A 699 -1.41 -35.98 -6.37
C ILE A 699 -2.28 -36.32 -5.15
N TRP A 700 -3.45 -36.91 -5.39
CA TRP A 700 -4.41 -37.30 -4.36
C TRP A 700 -3.85 -38.32 -3.37
N LEU A 701 -3.14 -39.35 -3.88
CA LEU A 701 -2.44 -40.33 -3.04
C LEU A 701 -1.30 -39.68 -2.25
N PHE A 702 -0.41 -38.89 -2.87
CA PHE A 702 0.66 -38.20 -2.14
C PHE A 702 0.15 -37.25 -1.04
N PHE A 703 -0.99 -36.58 -1.28
CA PHE A 703 -1.64 -35.75 -0.28
C PHE A 703 -2.05 -36.57 0.96
N HIS A 704 -2.72 -37.71 0.79
CA HIS A 704 -3.15 -38.57 1.90
C HIS A 704 -1.98 -39.34 2.54
N ASP A 705 -1.20 -40.04 1.73
CA ASP A 705 -0.19 -40.99 2.17
C ASP A 705 1.06 -40.32 2.77
N THR A 706 1.33 -39.05 2.43
CA THR A 706 2.53 -38.32 2.86
C THR A 706 2.23 -36.98 3.53
N LEU A 707 1.48 -36.08 2.89
CA LEU A 707 1.28 -34.75 3.46
C LEU A 707 0.36 -34.77 4.67
N LEU A 708 -0.70 -35.58 4.67
CA LEU A 708 -1.69 -35.58 5.75
C LEU A 708 -1.12 -36.11 7.06
N LEU A 709 -0.29 -37.16 7.01
CA LEU A 709 0.47 -37.65 8.17
C LEU A 709 1.47 -36.60 8.70
N LYS A 710 2.14 -35.88 7.79
CA LYS A 710 3.05 -34.77 8.12
C LYS A 710 2.27 -33.62 8.80
N TYR A 711 1.06 -33.30 8.36
CA TYR A 711 0.17 -32.36 9.04
C TYR A 711 -0.27 -32.88 10.42
N ALA A 712 -0.76 -34.12 10.54
CA ALA A 712 -1.17 -34.73 11.80
C ALA A 712 -0.02 -34.77 12.83
N SER A 713 1.21 -35.06 12.39
CA SER A 713 2.40 -35.06 13.23
C SER A 713 2.75 -33.67 13.77
N VAL A 714 2.71 -32.63 12.91
CA VAL A 714 3.04 -31.24 13.27
C VAL A 714 1.97 -30.58 14.15
N TYR A 715 0.69 -30.93 13.97
CA TYR A 715 -0.46 -30.25 14.57
C TYR A 715 -1.16 -31.04 15.70
N ASN A 716 -0.56 -32.13 16.16
CA ASN A 716 -1.10 -33.02 17.20
C ASN A 716 -2.45 -33.66 16.82
N GLY A 717 -2.53 -34.09 15.56
CA GLY A 717 -3.73 -34.61 14.91
C GLY A 717 -4.49 -33.52 14.14
N VAL A 718 -5.14 -33.90 13.05
CA VAL A 718 -5.97 -33.03 12.22
C VAL A 718 -7.31 -33.68 11.91
N ASN A 719 -8.38 -32.90 11.98
CA ASN A 719 -9.65 -33.23 11.36
C ASN A 719 -9.61 -32.82 9.89
N VAL A 720 -10.29 -33.56 9.03
CA VAL A 720 -10.18 -33.47 7.58
C VAL A 720 -11.58 -33.54 6.99
N VAL A 721 -11.88 -32.67 6.03
CA VAL A 721 -13.08 -32.77 5.18
C VAL A 721 -12.63 -32.69 3.72
N THR A 722 -12.91 -33.74 2.95
CA THR A 722 -12.62 -33.82 1.50
C THR A 722 -13.93 -33.87 0.71
N GLY A 723 -13.94 -33.36 -0.53
CA GLY A 723 -15.11 -33.47 -1.42
C GLY A 723 -14.83 -33.07 -2.88
N PRO A 724 -15.67 -33.49 -3.83
CA PRO A 724 -15.66 -32.98 -5.20
C PRO A 724 -16.14 -31.53 -5.29
N VAL A 725 -15.83 -30.87 -6.41
CA VAL A 725 -16.34 -29.54 -6.79
C VAL A 725 -16.70 -29.52 -8.27
N PHE A 726 -17.82 -28.89 -8.60
CA PHE A 726 -18.27 -28.64 -9.97
C PHE A 726 -18.34 -27.13 -10.16
N ASP A 727 -17.53 -26.62 -11.09
CA ASP A 727 -17.30 -25.19 -11.39
C ASP A 727 -16.82 -25.10 -12.86
N TYR A 728 -17.70 -25.54 -13.77
CA TYR A 728 -17.51 -25.58 -15.23
C TYR A 728 -17.73 -24.22 -15.87
N ASN A 729 -18.62 -23.40 -15.31
CA ASN A 729 -18.82 -22.01 -15.73
C ASN A 729 -17.69 -21.06 -15.26
N TYR A 730 -16.77 -21.56 -14.41
CA TYR A 730 -15.61 -20.88 -13.84
C TYR A 730 -15.92 -19.60 -13.05
N ASP A 731 -17.12 -19.47 -12.47
CA ASP A 731 -17.51 -18.36 -11.59
C ASP A 731 -17.08 -18.53 -10.11
N GLY A 732 -16.52 -19.68 -9.76
CA GLY A 732 -16.06 -19.97 -8.40
C GLY A 732 -17.18 -20.27 -7.40
N ARG A 733 -18.40 -20.51 -7.88
CA ARG A 733 -19.52 -21.10 -7.14
C ARG A 733 -19.66 -22.57 -7.52
N TYR A 734 -20.80 -23.16 -7.17
CA TYR A 734 -21.17 -24.50 -7.59
C TYR A 734 -21.99 -24.46 -8.88
N ASP A 735 -21.78 -25.42 -9.79
CA ASP A 735 -22.64 -25.64 -10.94
C ASP A 735 -24.02 -26.22 -10.54
N ARG A 736 -25.07 -25.82 -11.25
CA ARG A 736 -26.34 -26.57 -11.31
C ARG A 736 -26.21 -27.80 -12.21
N PRO A 737 -27.12 -28.80 -12.11
CA PRO A 737 -27.06 -30.00 -12.95
C PRO A 737 -27.02 -29.72 -14.46
N GLU A 738 -27.60 -28.61 -14.91
CA GLU A 738 -27.64 -28.18 -16.31
C GLU A 738 -26.35 -27.47 -16.77
N GLU A 739 -25.50 -27.04 -15.83
CA GLU A 739 -24.23 -26.36 -16.09
C GLU A 739 -23.03 -27.33 -16.14
N ILE A 740 -23.20 -28.55 -15.62
CA ILE A 740 -22.18 -29.62 -15.62
C ILE A 740 -21.98 -30.16 -17.05
N GLN A 741 -20.75 -30.05 -17.57
CA GLN A 741 -20.48 -30.28 -19.00
C GLN A 741 -19.89 -31.67 -19.33
N GLN A 742 -19.37 -32.42 -18.35
CA GLN A 742 -18.71 -33.70 -18.60
C GLN A 742 -19.10 -34.76 -17.57
N PHE A 743 -19.26 -35.99 -18.07
CA PHE A 743 -19.70 -37.16 -17.33
C PHE A 743 -18.83 -38.36 -17.70
N VAL A 744 -18.73 -39.37 -16.82
CA VAL A 744 -18.04 -40.62 -17.11
C VAL A 744 -18.74 -41.32 -18.29
N SER A 745 -17.97 -41.68 -19.32
CA SER A 745 -18.44 -42.18 -20.62
C SER A 745 -19.59 -43.19 -20.52
N GLY A 746 -20.74 -42.87 -21.12
CA GLY A 746 -21.91 -43.74 -21.12
C GLY A 746 -22.72 -43.77 -19.82
N THR A 747 -22.47 -42.84 -18.89
CA THR A 747 -23.16 -42.75 -17.59
C THR A 747 -23.59 -41.31 -17.27
N ASN A 748 -24.37 -41.16 -16.21
CA ASN A 748 -24.73 -39.86 -15.64
C ASN A 748 -23.82 -39.45 -14.45
N ILE A 749 -22.67 -40.11 -14.24
CA ILE A 749 -21.74 -39.76 -13.15
C ILE A 749 -20.96 -38.49 -13.56
N PRO A 750 -21.16 -37.33 -12.90
CA PRO A 750 -20.50 -36.09 -13.29
C PRO A 750 -19.00 -36.14 -12.96
N ILE A 751 -18.18 -35.43 -13.73
CA ILE A 751 -16.74 -35.30 -13.47
C ILE A 751 -16.50 -34.02 -12.66
N PRO A 752 -15.86 -34.08 -11.48
CA PRO A 752 -15.49 -32.87 -10.74
C PRO A 752 -14.46 -32.03 -11.51
N THR A 753 -14.58 -30.71 -11.47
CA THR A 753 -13.55 -29.80 -12.03
C THR A 753 -12.39 -29.62 -11.05
N HIS A 754 -12.66 -29.74 -9.75
CA HIS A 754 -11.68 -29.67 -8.67
C HIS A 754 -12.03 -30.68 -7.56
N TYR A 755 -11.09 -30.94 -6.66
CA TYR A 755 -11.35 -31.59 -5.37
C TYR A 755 -10.89 -30.67 -4.23
N PHE A 756 -11.74 -30.50 -3.22
CA PHE A 756 -11.41 -29.73 -2.03
C PHE A 756 -10.88 -30.60 -0.90
N ALA A 757 -10.04 -30.00 -0.04
CA ALA A 757 -9.65 -30.57 1.24
C ALA A 757 -9.51 -29.47 2.30
N VAL A 758 -10.18 -29.60 3.45
CA VAL A 758 -10.09 -28.68 4.58
C VAL A 758 -9.49 -29.43 5.78
N LEU A 759 -8.32 -29.00 6.23
CA LEU A 759 -7.62 -29.53 7.38
C LEU A 759 -7.82 -28.58 8.56
N THR A 760 -8.18 -29.12 9.73
CA THR A 760 -8.45 -28.35 10.96
C THR A 760 -7.69 -28.95 12.14
N ALA A 761 -7.07 -28.07 12.92
CA ALA A 761 -6.28 -28.37 14.10
C ALA A 761 -6.60 -27.40 15.24
N CYS A 762 -6.11 -27.70 16.44
CA CYS A 762 -6.08 -26.69 17.50
C CYS A 762 -4.99 -25.65 17.21
N GLY A 763 -5.27 -24.38 17.49
CA GLY A 763 -4.28 -23.30 17.37
C GLY A 763 -3.15 -23.43 18.39
N ASP A 764 -3.45 -24.01 19.55
CA ASP A 764 -2.45 -24.54 20.49
C ASP A 764 -2.08 -25.97 20.09
N SER A 765 -0.91 -26.15 19.49
CA SER A 765 -0.39 -27.45 19.06
C SER A 765 0.00 -28.40 20.21
N ALA A 766 -0.09 -27.96 21.47
CA ALA A 766 -0.01 -28.88 22.61
C ALA A 766 -1.31 -29.69 22.80
N GLN A 767 -2.46 -29.15 22.38
CA GLN A 767 -3.77 -29.80 22.50
C GLN A 767 -4.08 -30.64 21.24
N PRO A 768 -4.57 -31.88 21.37
CA PRO A 768 -5.02 -32.64 20.21
C PRO A 768 -6.34 -32.07 19.68
N VAL A 769 -6.57 -32.18 18.38
CA VAL A 769 -7.74 -31.60 17.69
C VAL A 769 -9.09 -31.96 18.35
N GLY A 770 -9.24 -33.20 18.83
CA GLY A 770 -10.45 -33.69 19.51
C GLY A 770 -10.69 -33.17 20.93
N ALA A 771 -9.76 -32.41 21.50
CA ALA A 771 -9.87 -31.80 22.84
C ALA A 771 -9.74 -30.27 22.80
N CYS A 772 -9.73 -29.65 21.61
CA CYS A 772 -9.45 -28.23 21.47
C CYS A 772 -10.56 -27.34 22.05
N GLY A 773 -10.28 -26.68 23.17
CA GLY A 773 -11.17 -25.69 23.79
C GLY A 773 -10.93 -24.24 23.33
N GLY A 774 -9.98 -24.02 22.43
CA GLY A 774 -9.49 -22.70 22.02
C GLY A 774 -9.77 -22.35 20.56
N ALA A 775 -8.96 -21.44 20.01
CA ALA A 775 -9.01 -21.08 18.59
C ALA A 775 -8.56 -22.24 17.69
N LEU A 776 -9.19 -22.37 16.52
CA LEU A 776 -8.86 -23.39 15.52
C LEU A 776 -7.91 -22.83 14.47
N GLN A 777 -6.83 -23.55 14.17
CA GLN A 777 -6.01 -23.29 12.97
C GLN A 777 -6.47 -24.20 11.84
N THR A 778 -6.47 -23.68 10.61
CA THR A 778 -6.91 -24.43 9.43
C THR A 778 -6.03 -24.18 8.23
N VAL A 779 -5.96 -25.16 7.33
CA VAL A 779 -5.45 -25.01 5.96
C VAL A 779 -6.50 -25.60 5.03
N SER A 780 -6.77 -24.96 3.89
CA SER A 780 -7.74 -25.44 2.91
C SER A 780 -7.11 -25.47 1.52
N PHE A 781 -7.55 -26.40 0.69
CA PHE A 781 -7.05 -26.61 -0.66
C PHE A 781 -8.22 -26.76 -1.63
N LEU A 782 -8.06 -26.26 -2.86
CA LEU A 782 -8.96 -26.52 -3.99
C LEU A 782 -8.12 -26.95 -5.19
N LEU A 783 -7.93 -28.27 -5.33
CA LEU A 783 -6.99 -28.91 -6.25
C LEU A 783 -7.63 -29.06 -7.65
N PRO A 784 -7.05 -28.51 -8.74
CA PRO A 784 -7.62 -28.62 -10.08
C PRO A 784 -7.54 -30.06 -10.61
N HIS A 785 -8.69 -30.61 -10.99
CA HIS A 785 -8.83 -32.01 -11.39
C HIS A 785 -8.52 -32.19 -12.88
N ARG A 786 -7.23 -32.33 -13.21
CA ARG A 786 -6.74 -32.35 -14.60
C ARG A 786 -6.28 -33.73 -15.10
N PRO A 787 -6.36 -34.00 -16.43
CA PRO A 787 -5.87 -35.23 -17.04
C PRO A 787 -4.34 -35.33 -17.06
N ASP A 788 -3.64 -34.23 -16.82
CA ASP A 788 -2.18 -34.11 -16.88
C ASP A 788 -1.63 -33.29 -15.70
N ASN A 789 -0.34 -33.50 -15.40
CA ASN A 789 0.41 -32.77 -14.38
C ASN A 789 1.37 -31.72 -15.01
N SER A 790 1.05 -31.17 -16.19
CA SER A 790 1.92 -30.24 -16.92
C SER A 790 2.15 -28.93 -16.16
N GLU A 791 1.16 -28.48 -15.38
CA GLU A 791 1.28 -27.29 -14.51
C GLU A 791 2.48 -27.41 -13.55
N SER A 792 2.82 -28.61 -13.09
CA SER A 792 3.94 -28.88 -12.18
C SER A 792 5.31 -28.93 -12.87
N CYS A 793 5.35 -28.97 -14.20
CA CYS A 793 6.53 -29.08 -15.09
C CYS A 793 7.53 -30.24 -14.89
N ARG A 794 7.52 -30.98 -13.77
CA ARG A 794 8.38 -32.17 -13.56
C ARG A 794 7.67 -33.26 -12.77
N LYS A 795 8.05 -34.52 -13.02
CA LYS A 795 7.41 -35.75 -12.49
C LYS A 795 7.82 -36.16 -11.06
N ASN A 796 8.42 -35.28 -10.26
CA ASN A 796 9.07 -35.65 -8.99
C ASN A 796 8.30 -35.12 -7.76
N LEU A 797 8.28 -35.91 -6.67
CA LEU A 797 7.54 -35.68 -5.41
C LEU A 797 7.60 -34.24 -4.84
N CYS A 798 8.73 -33.54 -4.98
CA CYS A 798 8.89 -32.16 -4.51
C CYS A 798 7.92 -31.17 -5.20
N TYR A 799 7.58 -31.43 -6.46
CA TYR A 799 6.67 -30.61 -7.27
C TYR A 799 5.20 -30.85 -6.90
N THR A 800 4.87 -32.03 -6.35
CA THR A 800 3.53 -32.32 -5.84
C THR A 800 3.20 -31.47 -4.61
N GLU A 801 4.14 -31.31 -3.67
CA GLU A 801 3.97 -30.38 -2.54
C GLU A 801 3.87 -28.91 -3.01
N PHE A 802 4.57 -28.51 -4.07
CA PHE A 802 4.47 -27.17 -4.65
C PHE A 802 3.10 -26.89 -5.31
N THR A 803 2.56 -27.87 -6.05
CA THR A 803 1.25 -27.74 -6.73
C THR A 803 0.11 -27.67 -5.70
N ILE A 804 0.17 -28.50 -4.66
CA ILE A 804 -0.78 -28.46 -3.53
C ILE A 804 -0.70 -27.11 -2.78
N ARG A 805 0.50 -26.56 -2.55
CA ARG A 805 0.67 -25.21 -1.96
C ARG A 805 0.15 -24.08 -2.86
N LYS A 806 0.27 -24.18 -4.19
CA LYS A 806 -0.33 -23.19 -5.10
C LYS A 806 -1.86 -23.20 -5.09
N SER A 807 -2.43 -24.34 -4.71
CA SER A 807 -3.87 -24.56 -4.53
C SER A 807 -4.34 -24.31 -3.09
N GLU A 808 -3.47 -23.77 -2.21
CA GLU A 808 -3.84 -23.36 -0.84
C GLU A 808 -4.81 -22.17 -0.91
N GLU A 809 -5.88 -22.23 -0.12
CA GLU A 809 -7.08 -21.43 -0.30
C GLU A 809 -7.71 -21.01 1.04
N ASN A 810 -8.40 -19.88 1.06
CA ASN A 810 -9.20 -19.45 2.21
C ASN A 810 -10.49 -20.27 2.31
N ARG A 811 -10.74 -20.89 3.48
CA ARG A 811 -11.90 -21.73 3.82
C ARG A 811 -13.23 -21.31 3.19
N ARG A 812 -13.54 -20.00 3.15
CA ARG A 812 -14.81 -19.52 2.63
C ARG A 812 -15.04 -19.84 1.16
N LYS A 813 -14.00 -19.83 0.32
CA LYS A 813 -14.14 -20.13 -1.12
C LYS A 813 -14.35 -21.63 -1.35
N VAL A 814 -13.74 -22.49 -0.53
CA VAL A 814 -14.11 -23.91 -0.47
C VAL A 814 -15.58 -24.09 -0.10
N SER A 815 -16.13 -23.28 0.82
CA SER A 815 -17.57 -23.30 1.13
C SER A 815 -18.49 -22.76 0.02
N VAL A 816 -17.99 -21.88 -0.87
CA VAL A 816 -18.78 -21.33 -1.99
C VAL A 816 -18.77 -22.27 -3.21
N ALA A 817 -17.63 -22.88 -3.51
CA ALA A 817 -17.48 -23.83 -4.62
C ALA A 817 -17.91 -25.27 -4.25
N GLY A 818 -17.59 -25.73 -3.04
CA GLY A 818 -17.83 -27.10 -2.55
C GLY A 818 -19.15 -27.29 -1.81
N GLU A 819 -20.19 -26.52 -2.14
CA GLU A 819 -21.60 -26.68 -1.71
C GLU A 819 -21.89 -26.61 -0.19
N THR A 820 -20.87 -26.41 0.66
CA THR A 820 -20.89 -26.80 2.09
C THR A 820 -20.47 -25.71 3.07
N ALA A 821 -21.31 -25.43 4.07
CA ALA A 821 -20.91 -24.67 5.26
C ALA A 821 -20.18 -25.58 6.25
N VAL A 822 -18.84 -25.63 6.17
CA VAL A 822 -17.98 -26.62 6.84
C VAL A 822 -17.94 -26.50 8.38
N PHE A 823 -18.32 -25.36 8.96
CA PHE A 823 -18.27 -25.14 10.41
C PHE A 823 -19.54 -24.45 10.95
N THR A 824 -20.25 -25.10 11.87
CA THR A 824 -21.38 -24.48 12.61
C THR A 824 -21.35 -24.84 14.11
N SER A 825 -20.21 -24.57 14.76
CA SER A 825 -20.02 -24.85 16.19
C SER A 825 -20.85 -23.92 17.09
N PRO A 826 -21.69 -24.44 18.01
CA PRO A 826 -22.36 -23.64 19.02
C PRO A 826 -21.40 -23.31 20.18
N GLN A 827 -21.37 -22.04 20.60
CA GLN A 827 -20.53 -21.61 21.73
C GLN A 827 -20.96 -22.29 23.04
N ARG A 828 -19.99 -22.87 23.77
CA ARG A 828 -20.14 -23.19 25.20
C ARG A 828 -19.58 -22.05 26.05
N SER A 829 -20.38 -21.53 26.98
CA SER A 829 -20.01 -20.36 27.78
C SER A 829 -19.24 -20.69 29.06
N ALA A 830 -18.19 -19.89 29.29
CA ALA A 830 -17.78 -19.30 30.57
C ALA A 830 -17.25 -20.16 31.75
N SER A 831 -16.00 -19.83 32.12
CA SER A 831 -15.54 -19.43 33.48
C SER A 831 -15.01 -20.47 34.49
N VAL A 832 -14.21 -19.96 35.45
CA VAL A 832 -13.66 -20.60 36.69
C VAL A 832 -12.54 -21.64 36.43
N CYS A 833 -11.38 -21.69 37.12
CA CYS A 833 -10.85 -20.95 38.29
C CYS A 833 -9.31 -20.69 38.20
N ARG A 834 -8.74 -19.94 39.16
CA ARG A 834 -7.30 -19.93 39.53
C ARG A 834 -7.12 -20.64 40.88
N GLN A 835 -5.94 -21.21 41.16
CA GLN A 835 -5.05 -20.88 42.31
C GLN A 835 -3.81 -21.82 42.36
N ARG A 836 -2.82 -21.48 43.20
CA ARG A 836 -1.61 -22.25 43.58
C ARG A 836 -0.49 -22.30 42.50
N LEU A 837 0.79 -22.20 42.83
CA LEU A 837 1.45 -21.93 44.13
C LEU A 837 2.71 -21.08 43.92
N ILE A 838 2.96 -20.12 44.83
CA ILE A 838 4.29 -19.49 45.00
C ILE A 838 4.63 -19.64 46.49
N HIS A 839 5.74 -20.31 46.79
CA HIS A 839 6.55 -20.16 48.02
C HIS A 839 7.78 -21.08 47.94
N PHE A 840 8.90 -20.59 47.40
CA PHE A 840 10.25 -21.08 47.72
C PHE A 840 11.27 -19.99 47.38
N LEU A 841 12.28 -19.83 48.24
CA LEU A 841 13.51 -19.05 48.01
C LEU A 841 13.38 -17.53 47.77
N ILE A 842 12.98 -16.80 48.82
CA ILE A 842 13.75 -15.59 49.19
C ILE A 842 14.76 -16.02 50.25
N GLN A 843 16.00 -16.32 49.83
CA GLN A 843 17.20 -16.40 50.66
C GLN A 843 18.43 -16.51 49.74
N MET A 844 19.64 -16.32 50.29
CA MET A 844 20.93 -16.30 49.59
C MET A 844 21.16 -15.08 48.67
N LEU A 845 21.39 -13.92 49.28
CA LEU A 845 22.26 -12.88 48.74
C LEU A 845 23.36 -12.57 49.76
N LEU A 846 24.49 -12.07 49.26
CA LEU A 846 25.79 -11.90 49.95
C LEU A 846 26.51 -13.23 50.25
N PRO A 847 27.86 -13.33 50.13
CA PRO A 847 28.82 -12.23 50.01
C PRO A 847 29.77 -12.32 48.79
N VAL A 848 29.61 -11.43 47.79
CA VAL A 848 30.69 -11.07 46.85
C VAL A 848 30.64 -9.57 46.56
N MET A 849 31.02 -8.76 47.54
CA MET A 849 31.10 -7.29 47.39
C MET A 849 32.38 -6.73 48.02
N MET A 850 33.55 -7.26 47.64
CA MET A 850 34.84 -6.69 48.08
C MET A 850 36.02 -6.94 47.11
N MET A 851 35.81 -6.83 45.79
CA MET A 851 36.94 -6.80 44.84
C MET A 851 36.71 -6.05 43.52
N MET A 852 36.06 -4.88 43.55
CA MET A 852 36.07 -3.94 42.42
C MET A 852 36.20 -2.47 42.87
N MET A 853 37.43 -2.00 42.89
CA MET A 853 37.82 -0.61 42.57
C MET A 853 39.09 -0.67 41.71
N MET A 854 39.45 0.44 41.05
CA MET A 854 40.59 0.55 40.09
C MET A 854 40.36 -0.04 38.68
N MET A 855 39.35 0.47 37.95
CA MET A 855 39.48 0.72 36.50
C MET A 855 38.64 1.95 36.09
N PRO A 856 39.06 2.75 35.09
CA PRO A 856 38.27 3.86 34.56
C PRO A 856 37.08 3.35 33.72
N PRO A 857 36.00 4.15 33.57
CA PRO A 857 34.84 3.73 32.78
C PRO A 857 35.20 3.70 31.28
N PRO A 858 34.93 2.59 30.56
CA PRO A 858 34.83 2.65 29.11
C PRO A 858 33.59 3.47 28.74
N SER A 859 33.66 4.20 27.62
CA SER A 859 32.51 4.92 27.07
C SER A 859 31.33 3.97 26.80
N PRO A 860 30.07 4.41 27.01
CA PRO A 860 28.92 3.53 26.89
C PRO A 860 28.78 2.99 25.46
N ALA A 861 28.94 1.69 25.29
CA ALA A 861 28.58 1.01 24.06
C ALA A 861 27.06 1.16 23.87
N LEU A 862 26.63 1.61 22.69
CA LEU A 862 25.20 1.65 22.37
C LEU A 862 24.70 0.21 22.24
N THR A 863 23.81 -0.20 23.12
CA THR A 863 23.28 -1.58 23.17
C THR A 863 22.02 -1.74 22.33
N PHE A 864 21.72 -2.97 21.94
CA PHE A 864 20.45 -3.37 21.35
C PHE A 864 19.95 -4.67 21.97
N LEU A 865 18.63 -4.88 22.01
CA LEU A 865 18.04 -6.09 22.55
C LEU A 865 17.91 -7.15 21.44
N GLU A 866 18.72 -8.22 21.55
CA GLU A 866 18.51 -9.45 20.78
C GLU A 866 17.69 -10.44 21.63
N THR A 867 16.94 -11.34 20.99
CA THR A 867 16.35 -12.50 21.67
C THR A 867 17.17 -13.74 21.33
N ASP A 868 17.71 -14.42 22.34
CA ASP A 868 18.47 -15.66 22.17
C ASP A 868 17.59 -16.70 21.44
N PRO A 869 17.98 -17.16 20.23
CA PRO A 869 17.18 -18.11 19.46
C PRO A 869 17.11 -19.51 20.10
N ALA A 870 18.01 -19.84 21.05
CA ALA A 870 18.00 -21.12 21.75
C ALA A 870 17.12 -21.10 23.01
N THR A 871 17.25 -20.08 23.87
CA THR A 871 16.52 -20.01 25.16
C THR A 871 15.28 -19.13 25.14
N GLY A 872 15.17 -18.19 24.21
CA GLY A 872 14.13 -17.15 24.21
C GLY A 872 14.37 -16.01 25.21
N ALA A 873 15.49 -16.02 25.95
CA ALA A 873 15.87 -14.91 26.83
C ALA A 873 16.17 -13.65 26.01
N ARG A 874 15.84 -12.46 26.56
CA ARG A 874 16.32 -11.19 26.01
C ARG A 874 17.74 -10.94 26.49
N LEU A 875 18.64 -10.69 25.57
CA LEU A 875 20.03 -10.34 25.82
C LEU A 875 20.28 -8.91 25.38
N GLU A 876 21.06 -8.19 26.17
CA GLU A 876 21.53 -6.86 25.82
C GLU A 876 22.89 -6.98 25.12
N CYS A 877 22.91 -6.70 23.82
CA CYS A 877 24.05 -6.90 22.94
C CYS A 877 24.73 -5.57 22.56
N ASP A 878 26.06 -5.55 22.51
CA ASP A 878 26.83 -4.41 21.99
C ASP A 878 26.46 -4.14 20.51
N SER A 879 26.17 -2.89 20.13
CA SER A 879 26.01 -2.51 18.70
C SER A 879 27.37 -2.34 18.02
N CYS A 880 27.37 -2.50 16.71
CA CYS A 880 28.53 -2.26 15.86
C CYS A 880 28.70 -0.76 15.55
N ALA A 881 29.95 -0.30 15.54
CA ALA A 881 30.29 1.10 15.26
C ALA A 881 30.05 1.47 13.78
N PRO A 882 29.93 2.77 13.45
CA PRO A 882 30.08 3.24 12.07
C PRO A 882 31.36 2.64 11.45
N GLY A 883 31.30 2.27 10.17
CA GLY A 883 32.37 1.49 9.54
C GLY A 883 32.16 -0.04 9.57
N THR A 884 31.22 -0.54 10.38
CA THR A 884 31.05 -1.98 10.65
C THR A 884 29.60 -2.42 10.73
N TYR A 885 29.35 -3.71 10.45
CA TYR A 885 28.03 -4.36 10.53
C TYR A 885 28.04 -5.58 11.45
N LEU A 886 26.86 -6.00 11.92
CA LEU A 886 26.67 -7.13 12.82
C LEU A 886 26.82 -8.47 12.08
N ARG A 887 28.01 -9.06 12.15
CA ARG A 887 28.32 -10.37 11.55
C ARG A 887 27.73 -11.52 12.37
N ALA A 888 27.75 -11.43 13.70
CA ALA A 888 27.02 -12.32 14.60
C ALA A 888 26.54 -11.57 15.84
N SER A 889 25.36 -11.95 16.33
CA SER A 889 24.77 -11.40 17.57
C SER A 889 25.47 -11.91 18.81
N CYS A 890 25.26 -11.24 19.96
CA CYS A 890 25.70 -11.77 21.24
C CYS A 890 24.92 -13.03 21.67
N THR A 891 25.50 -13.80 22.58
CA THR A 891 24.94 -14.97 23.27
C THR A 891 25.10 -14.77 24.78
N PRO A 892 24.55 -15.63 25.65
CA PRO A 892 24.72 -15.50 27.10
C PRO A 892 26.18 -15.55 27.59
N THR A 893 27.13 -15.97 26.73
CA THR A 893 28.56 -16.13 27.07
C THR A 893 29.51 -15.38 26.11
N GLN A 894 29.01 -14.74 25.05
CA GLN A 894 29.84 -14.11 24.02
C GLN A 894 29.23 -12.80 23.52
N ARG A 895 30.03 -11.73 23.43
CA ARG A 895 29.63 -10.42 22.90
C ARG A 895 29.33 -10.45 21.39
N SER A 896 28.68 -9.41 20.89
CA SER A 896 28.44 -9.19 19.45
C SER A 896 29.74 -9.23 18.65
N VAL A 897 29.68 -9.80 17.44
CA VAL A 897 30.81 -9.82 16.50
C VAL A 897 30.52 -8.90 15.34
N CYS A 898 31.26 -7.80 15.27
CA CYS A 898 31.18 -6.81 14.20
C CYS A 898 32.25 -7.09 13.13
N ALA A 899 31.98 -6.70 11.89
CA ALA A 899 32.93 -6.77 10.79
C ALA A 899 32.88 -5.49 9.94
N THR A 900 34.01 -5.07 9.37
CA THR A 900 34.10 -3.88 8.53
C THR A 900 33.25 -3.98 7.26
N CYS A 901 32.71 -2.86 6.81
CA CYS A 901 32.00 -2.80 5.54
C CYS A 901 32.95 -3.10 4.37
N PRO A 902 32.57 -3.99 3.42
CA PRO A 902 33.35 -4.20 2.21
C PRO A 902 33.33 -2.96 1.29
N PRO A 903 34.34 -2.78 0.41
CA PRO A 903 34.38 -1.65 -0.52
C PRO A 903 33.10 -1.49 -1.34
N GLY A 904 32.65 -0.24 -1.51
CA GLY A 904 31.34 0.06 -2.14
C GLY A 904 30.13 -0.10 -1.19
N SER A 905 30.36 -0.22 0.12
CA SER A 905 29.30 -0.21 1.14
C SER A 905 29.73 0.48 2.43
N TYR A 906 28.77 1.02 3.19
CA TYR A 906 29.00 1.85 4.36
C TYR A 906 27.98 1.66 5.50
N THR A 907 28.30 2.20 6.67
CA THR A 907 27.41 2.40 7.81
C THR A 907 27.77 3.69 8.57
N GLU A 908 26.91 4.70 8.55
CA GLU A 908 27.14 6.02 9.18
C GLU A 908 26.89 6.08 10.69
N ARG A 909 26.23 5.06 11.25
CA ARG A 909 25.71 5.09 12.61
C ARG A 909 25.96 3.77 13.32
N TRP A 910 25.99 3.82 14.64
CA TRP A 910 25.96 2.64 15.49
C TRP A 910 24.75 1.79 15.14
N ASN A 911 24.96 0.50 14.90
CA ASN A 911 24.00 -0.36 14.23
C ASN A 911 24.06 -1.82 14.67
N TYR A 912 22.97 -2.54 14.39
CA TYR A 912 22.82 -3.99 14.57
C TYR A 912 22.43 -4.66 13.24
N ILE A 913 22.70 -4.00 12.10
CA ILE A 913 22.28 -4.49 10.78
C ILE A 913 23.26 -5.56 10.28
N ARG A 914 22.74 -6.61 9.64
CA ARG A 914 23.55 -7.79 9.26
C ARG A 914 24.29 -7.67 7.91
N LYS A 915 24.19 -6.51 7.25
CA LYS A 915 24.91 -6.12 6.02
C LYS A 915 25.00 -4.59 5.97
N CYS A 916 26.08 -4.04 5.43
CA CYS A 916 26.21 -2.60 5.18
C CYS A 916 25.31 -2.10 4.04
N LEU A 917 25.02 -0.79 4.04
CA LEU A 917 24.29 -0.11 2.97
C LEU A 917 25.20 0.03 1.74
N ARG A 918 24.69 -0.07 0.52
CA ARG A 918 25.48 0.24 -0.68
C ARG A 918 25.71 1.74 -0.76
N CYS A 919 26.90 2.16 -1.18
CA CYS A 919 27.17 3.56 -1.48
C CYS A 919 26.24 4.10 -2.57
N GLY A 920 25.75 5.32 -2.40
CA GLY A 920 25.12 6.11 -3.45
C GLY A 920 26.07 6.49 -4.57
N VAL A 921 25.49 6.89 -5.70
CA VAL A 921 26.21 7.43 -6.87
C VAL A 921 25.59 8.80 -7.16
N CYS A 922 26.42 9.84 -7.27
CA CYS A 922 25.93 11.20 -7.48
C CYS A 922 25.04 11.31 -8.72
N GLY A 923 23.93 12.01 -8.57
CA GLY A 923 22.88 12.16 -9.56
C GLY A 923 23.25 13.05 -10.75
N HIS A 924 22.28 13.25 -11.64
CA HIS A 924 22.47 14.09 -12.81
C HIS A 924 22.74 15.54 -12.40
N ASN A 925 23.80 16.13 -12.95
CA ASN A 925 24.36 17.44 -12.59
C ASN A 925 24.97 17.58 -11.18
N GLN A 926 25.34 16.46 -10.52
CA GLN A 926 26.19 16.46 -9.33
C GLN A 926 27.65 16.03 -9.63
N VAL A 927 28.55 16.29 -8.68
CA VAL A 927 29.94 15.81 -8.61
C VAL A 927 30.23 15.20 -7.24
N VAL A 928 31.13 14.22 -7.19
CA VAL A 928 31.61 13.62 -5.93
C VAL A 928 32.57 14.60 -5.25
N VAL A 929 32.25 15.01 -4.02
CA VAL A 929 33.12 15.82 -3.16
C VAL A 929 33.93 14.94 -2.21
N SER A 930 33.27 13.96 -1.56
CA SER A 930 33.96 12.89 -0.83
C SER A 930 33.53 11.53 -1.34
N ALA A 931 34.50 10.71 -1.77
CA ALA A 931 34.24 9.31 -2.10
C ALA A 931 33.72 8.55 -0.87
N CYS A 932 32.79 7.62 -1.11
CA CYS A 932 32.23 6.75 -0.07
C CYS A 932 33.32 5.95 0.65
N ALA A 933 33.20 5.83 1.97
CA ALA A 933 34.07 5.01 2.81
C ALA A 933 33.21 4.07 3.67
N ALA A 934 33.83 3.16 4.44
CA ALA A 934 33.08 2.21 5.26
C ALA A 934 32.12 2.89 6.27
N ASP A 935 32.41 4.13 6.67
CA ASP A 935 31.73 4.89 7.72
C ASP A 935 30.87 6.06 7.22
N ARG A 936 30.81 6.31 5.90
CA ARG A 936 30.07 7.45 5.31
C ARG A 936 29.72 7.19 3.84
N ASP A 937 28.56 7.67 3.40
CA ASP A 937 28.22 7.60 1.97
C ASP A 937 29.09 8.54 1.11
N CYS A 938 28.93 8.40 -0.21
CA CYS A 938 29.40 9.36 -1.21
C CYS A 938 28.72 10.72 -0.98
N GLN A 939 29.49 11.79 -0.75
CA GLN A 939 28.95 13.15 -0.65
C GLN A 939 28.99 13.83 -2.01
N CYS A 940 27.88 14.45 -2.38
CA CYS A 940 27.63 14.98 -3.72
C CYS A 940 27.28 16.48 -3.65
N GLU A 941 27.86 17.28 -4.54
CA GLU A 941 27.60 18.72 -4.68
C GLU A 941 27.10 19.02 -6.11
N CYS A 942 26.32 20.08 -6.28
CA CYS A 942 25.85 20.49 -7.60
C CYS A 942 26.98 21.07 -8.47
N LYS A 943 26.97 20.73 -9.76
CA LYS A 943 27.88 21.34 -10.74
C LYS A 943 27.62 22.84 -10.85
N ALA A 944 28.69 23.61 -11.04
CA ALA A 944 28.62 25.07 -11.23
C ALA A 944 27.55 25.46 -12.28
N GLY A 945 26.70 26.42 -11.91
CA GLY A 945 25.50 26.80 -12.68
C GLY A 945 24.22 26.07 -12.29
N PHE A 946 24.28 25.20 -11.28
CA PHE A 946 23.14 24.51 -10.68
C PHE A 946 23.20 24.62 -9.14
N HIS A 947 22.04 24.59 -8.49
CA HIS A 947 21.88 24.59 -7.04
C HIS A 947 20.99 23.42 -6.56
N GLY A 948 21.24 22.93 -5.35
CA GLY A 948 20.56 21.79 -4.77
C GLY A 948 19.28 22.19 -4.02
N ARG A 949 18.13 21.65 -4.42
CA ARG A 949 16.89 21.87 -3.68
C ARG A 949 16.81 20.87 -2.51
N GLY A 950 17.17 21.32 -1.30
CA GLY A 950 17.33 20.52 -0.05
C GLY A 950 16.08 19.83 0.53
N ARG A 951 15.20 19.29 -0.33
CA ARG A 951 14.09 18.37 -0.01
C ARG A 951 14.03 17.15 -0.94
N TYR A 952 14.80 17.12 -2.03
CA TYR A 952 14.68 16.15 -3.13
C TYR A 952 16.02 15.75 -3.77
N ASP A 953 17.15 16.24 -3.25
CA ASP A 953 18.52 15.98 -3.71
C ASP A 953 18.80 16.15 -5.23
N VAL A 954 17.98 16.96 -5.93
CA VAL A 954 18.15 17.30 -7.36
C VAL A 954 18.76 18.68 -7.52
N CYS A 955 19.80 18.75 -8.36
CA CYS A 955 20.43 19.99 -8.80
C CYS A 955 19.64 20.66 -9.95
N MET A 956 19.03 21.81 -9.67
CA MET A 956 18.32 22.63 -10.64
C MET A 956 19.23 23.73 -11.19
N ARG A 957 19.14 24.05 -12.49
CA ARG A 957 19.93 25.14 -13.09
C ARG A 957 19.55 26.48 -12.46
N HIS A 958 20.54 27.33 -12.19
CA HIS A 958 20.31 28.68 -11.63
C HIS A 958 19.34 29.51 -12.47
N SER A 959 18.46 30.24 -11.78
CA SER A 959 17.58 31.24 -12.36
C SER A 959 18.35 32.32 -13.10
N GLN A 960 17.80 32.77 -14.23
CA GLN A 960 18.35 33.88 -15.01
C GLN A 960 17.51 35.14 -14.80
N CYS A 961 18.17 36.23 -14.41
CA CYS A 961 17.53 37.52 -14.23
C CYS A 961 17.16 38.12 -15.60
N PRO A 962 15.88 38.47 -15.85
CA PRO A 962 15.44 39.03 -17.12
C PRO A 962 15.76 40.52 -17.22
N SER A 963 15.98 41.02 -18.43
CA SER A 963 16.15 42.46 -18.71
C SER A 963 15.08 43.32 -18.02
N GLY A 964 15.53 44.33 -17.26
CA GLY A 964 14.78 44.99 -16.19
C GLY A 964 15.25 44.62 -14.77
N GLN A 965 16.01 43.52 -14.65
CA GLN A 965 16.51 42.95 -13.39
C GLN A 965 17.98 42.55 -13.52
N GLY A 966 18.73 42.71 -12.43
CA GLY A 966 20.09 42.20 -12.28
C GLY A 966 20.18 41.22 -11.13
N VAL A 967 21.32 40.54 -11.02
CA VAL A 967 21.63 39.69 -9.87
C VAL A 967 21.73 40.56 -8.60
N LEU A 968 21.10 40.09 -7.52
CA LEU A 968 21.28 40.57 -6.15
C LEU A 968 22.22 39.61 -5.40
N THR A 969 21.91 38.31 -5.45
CA THR A 969 22.72 37.24 -4.88
C THR A 969 22.99 36.22 -5.97
N ARG A 970 24.26 35.92 -6.24
CA ARG A 970 24.66 34.90 -7.20
C ARG A 970 24.47 33.51 -6.59
N GLY A 971 23.81 32.60 -7.30
CA GLY A 971 23.55 31.25 -6.80
C GLY A 971 24.83 30.45 -6.53
N THR A 972 24.75 29.57 -5.53
CA THR A 972 25.81 28.65 -5.08
C THR A 972 25.47 27.22 -5.48
N ALA A 973 26.14 26.20 -4.93
CA ALA A 973 25.73 24.81 -5.12
C ALA A 973 24.45 24.44 -4.35
N GLU A 974 23.99 25.30 -3.44
CA GLU A 974 22.84 25.13 -2.54
C GLU A 974 21.71 26.13 -2.86
N GLU A 975 22.06 27.41 -3.03
CA GLU A 975 21.10 28.51 -3.21
C GLU A 975 20.97 28.97 -4.67
N ASP A 976 19.76 29.37 -5.06
CA ASP A 976 19.47 29.86 -6.41
C ASP A 976 19.93 31.32 -6.61
N THR A 977 20.14 31.74 -7.86
CA THR A 977 20.41 33.14 -8.18
C THR A 977 19.18 34.00 -7.89
N VAL A 978 19.34 34.93 -6.93
CA VAL A 978 18.31 35.90 -6.54
C VAL A 978 18.41 37.14 -7.42
N CYS A 979 17.30 37.50 -8.06
CA CYS A 979 17.21 38.65 -8.97
C CYS A 979 16.47 39.84 -8.31
N GLN A 980 16.95 41.05 -8.55
CA GLN A 980 16.31 42.31 -8.15
C GLN A 980 15.96 43.18 -9.35
N VAL A 981 14.86 43.93 -9.26
CA VAL A 981 14.56 45.01 -10.21
C VAL A 981 15.64 46.08 -10.07
N CYS A 982 16.17 46.56 -11.19
CA CYS A 982 17.28 47.50 -11.15
C CYS A 982 16.88 48.82 -10.46
N PRO A 983 17.66 49.31 -9.47
CA PRO A 983 17.37 50.55 -8.77
C PRO A 983 17.43 51.77 -9.69
N ASN A 984 16.77 52.86 -9.28
CA ASN A 984 16.67 54.09 -10.05
C ASN A 984 18.05 54.67 -10.38
N GLY A 985 18.33 54.91 -11.66
CA GLY A 985 19.67 55.26 -12.16
C GLY A 985 20.51 54.07 -12.67
N THR A 986 19.95 52.86 -12.72
CA THR A 986 20.61 51.66 -13.26
C THR A 986 19.71 50.85 -14.21
N PHE A 987 20.29 49.95 -15.00
CA PHE A 987 19.59 49.09 -15.95
C PHE A 987 20.20 47.67 -16.06
N SER A 988 19.47 46.80 -16.75
CA SER A 988 19.92 45.49 -17.24
C SER A 988 19.22 45.20 -18.57
N ASP A 989 19.96 45.21 -19.68
CA ASP A 989 19.45 45.02 -21.06
C ASP A 989 19.49 43.55 -21.51
N ALA A 990 20.28 42.72 -20.84
CA ALA A 990 20.46 41.29 -21.12
C ALA A 990 19.55 40.37 -20.30
N VAL A 991 19.67 39.06 -20.52
CA VAL A 991 19.15 38.00 -19.62
C VAL A 991 20.35 37.25 -19.06
N SER A 992 20.54 37.23 -17.74
CA SER A 992 21.79 36.75 -17.13
C SER A 992 21.60 36.21 -15.72
N SER A 993 22.30 35.13 -15.37
CA SER A 993 22.38 34.60 -14.00
C SER A 993 23.62 35.09 -13.23
N VAL A 994 24.41 36.02 -13.79
CA VAL A 994 25.67 36.53 -13.22
C VAL A 994 25.87 38.05 -13.28
N GLN A 995 25.03 38.79 -14.02
CA GLN A 995 25.21 40.22 -14.27
C GLN A 995 24.37 41.08 -13.30
N ASN A 996 25.03 41.99 -12.58
CA ASN A 996 24.38 43.01 -11.77
C ASN A 996 23.88 44.16 -12.66
N CYS A 997 23.00 45.03 -12.13
CA CYS A 997 22.55 46.21 -12.86
C CYS A 997 23.71 47.21 -13.08
N THR A 998 23.80 47.76 -14.29
CA THR A 998 24.79 48.77 -14.70
C THR A 998 24.24 50.17 -14.53
N GLU A 999 25.07 51.14 -14.12
CA GLU A 999 24.65 52.53 -13.97
C GLU A 999 24.29 53.18 -15.31
N HIS A 1000 23.34 54.13 -15.30
CA HIS A 1000 22.96 54.89 -16.48
C HIS A 1000 24.04 55.90 -16.87
N ARG A 1001 24.34 55.98 -18.16
CA ARG A 1001 25.30 56.94 -18.72
C ARG A 1001 24.83 58.38 -18.53
N GLY A 1002 25.70 59.21 -17.96
CA GLY A 1002 25.50 60.66 -17.88
C GLY A 1002 25.89 61.36 -19.19
N CYS A 1003 24.98 62.15 -19.78
CA CYS A 1003 25.28 62.97 -20.95
C CYS A 1003 26.07 64.22 -20.53
N ALA A 1004 27.37 64.25 -20.83
CA ALA A 1004 28.24 65.36 -20.48
C ALA A 1004 28.07 66.53 -21.46
N ALA A 1005 27.46 67.63 -20.99
CA ALA A 1005 27.23 68.84 -21.81
C ALA A 1005 28.53 69.44 -22.38
N ALA A 1006 29.67 69.27 -21.70
CA ALA A 1006 31.00 69.69 -22.17
C ALA A 1006 31.47 68.96 -23.44
N ALA A 1007 30.84 67.84 -23.82
CA ALA A 1007 31.11 67.10 -25.06
C ALA A 1007 30.08 67.41 -26.18
N GLY A 1008 29.21 68.40 -26.00
CA GLY A 1008 28.16 68.73 -26.98
C GLY A 1008 26.98 67.75 -27.03
N LEU A 1009 26.95 66.76 -26.12
CA LEU A 1009 25.93 65.72 -26.06
C LEU A 1009 24.78 66.11 -25.11
N GLN A 1010 23.55 66.05 -25.60
CA GLN A 1010 22.32 66.26 -24.84
C GLN A 1010 21.59 64.93 -24.58
N LEU A 1011 20.81 64.86 -23.49
CA LEU A 1011 20.00 63.68 -23.16
C LEU A 1011 18.75 63.62 -24.04
N LEU A 1012 18.72 62.67 -24.97
CA LEU A 1012 17.56 62.42 -25.83
C LEU A 1012 16.48 61.62 -25.11
N LEU A 1013 16.88 60.46 -24.58
CA LEU A 1013 15.99 59.52 -23.90
C LEU A 1013 16.62 59.11 -22.57
N ARG A 1014 15.95 59.45 -21.46
CA ARG A 1014 16.34 58.97 -20.13
C ARG A 1014 16.26 57.44 -20.06
N GLY A 1015 17.30 56.82 -19.51
CA GLY A 1015 17.36 55.39 -19.25
C GLY A 1015 16.27 54.92 -18.29
N CYS A 1016 15.99 53.62 -18.33
CA CYS A 1016 15.08 52.95 -17.41
C CYS A 1016 15.68 51.59 -17.01
N THR A 1017 14.95 50.77 -16.24
CA THR A 1017 15.50 49.52 -15.69
C THR A 1017 15.98 48.50 -16.74
N TRP A 1018 15.61 48.65 -18.01
CA TRP A 1018 15.95 47.72 -19.10
C TRP A 1018 16.74 48.33 -20.27
N HIS A 1019 17.06 49.62 -20.25
CA HIS A 1019 17.96 50.22 -21.25
C HIS A 1019 18.66 51.48 -20.70
N ASP A 1020 19.82 51.81 -21.27
CA ASP A 1020 20.61 52.97 -20.88
C ASP A 1020 19.97 54.32 -21.29
N SER A 1021 20.50 55.41 -20.75
CA SER A 1021 20.27 56.77 -21.22
C SER A 1021 20.96 57.01 -22.56
N VAL A 1022 20.19 57.47 -23.56
CA VAL A 1022 20.68 57.76 -24.90
C VAL A 1022 21.01 59.25 -25.02
N CYS A 1023 22.26 59.55 -25.38
CA CYS A 1023 22.79 60.90 -25.56
C CYS A 1023 23.04 61.16 -27.05
N VAL A 1024 22.79 62.39 -27.54
CA VAL A 1024 23.05 62.77 -28.94
C VAL A 1024 23.57 64.21 -29.04
N SER A 1025 24.38 64.51 -30.05
CA SER A 1025 24.64 65.89 -30.49
C SER A 1025 23.66 66.30 -31.59
N CYS A 1026 23.37 67.60 -31.71
CA CYS A 1026 22.60 68.13 -32.85
C CYS A 1026 23.36 68.01 -34.19
N THR A 1027 24.64 67.65 -34.17
CA THR A 1027 25.48 67.39 -35.35
C THR A 1027 25.33 65.97 -35.90
N GLU A 1028 25.38 64.93 -35.04
CA GLU A 1028 25.13 63.52 -35.43
C GLU A 1028 23.70 63.33 -35.97
N LEU A 1029 22.78 64.21 -35.57
CA LEU A 1029 21.40 64.30 -36.06
C LEU A 1029 21.30 64.45 -37.59
N ARG A 1030 22.35 64.96 -38.26
CA ARG A 1030 22.41 65.03 -39.74
C ARG A 1030 22.68 63.68 -40.42
N GLU A 1031 23.11 62.66 -39.70
CA GLU A 1031 23.43 61.32 -40.25
C GLU A 1031 22.34 60.24 -40.00
N GLY A 1032 21.13 60.64 -39.62
CA GLY A 1032 19.93 59.80 -39.76
C GLY A 1032 19.85 58.59 -38.84
N GLY A 1033 19.47 58.81 -37.57
CA GLY A 1033 18.88 57.74 -36.74
C GLY A 1033 19.84 56.77 -36.05
N SER A 1034 21.13 57.09 -35.93
CA SER A 1034 22.13 56.30 -35.18
C SER A 1034 21.64 55.85 -33.79
N TYR A 1035 21.08 56.78 -33.02
CA TYR A 1035 20.49 56.59 -31.68
C TYR A 1035 19.39 55.52 -31.59
N LEU A 1036 18.76 55.13 -32.71
CA LEU A 1036 17.78 54.04 -32.72
C LEU A 1036 18.43 52.67 -32.53
N ARG A 1037 19.70 52.52 -32.94
CA ARG A 1037 20.44 51.26 -32.86
C ARG A 1037 20.73 50.83 -31.42
N GLU A 1038 20.81 51.79 -30.49
CA GLU A 1038 21.01 51.55 -29.05
C GLU A 1038 19.73 51.01 -28.36
N ILE A 1039 18.55 51.46 -28.80
CA ILE A 1039 17.27 51.17 -28.12
C ILE A 1039 16.66 49.85 -28.60
N LEU A 1040 16.84 49.51 -29.89
CA LEU A 1040 16.15 48.41 -30.54
C LEU A 1040 16.52 47.01 -30.01
N PRO A 1041 17.80 46.65 -29.78
CA PRO A 1041 18.15 45.34 -29.23
C PRO A 1041 17.49 45.08 -27.87
N ALA A 1042 17.63 46.04 -26.95
CA ALA A 1042 17.04 45.97 -25.61
C ALA A 1042 15.50 45.85 -25.64
N PHE A 1043 14.84 46.54 -26.58
CA PHE A 1043 13.38 46.45 -26.76
C PHE A 1043 12.90 45.03 -27.05
N PHE A 1044 13.61 44.27 -27.91
CA PHE A 1044 13.22 42.90 -28.25
C PHE A 1044 13.53 41.88 -27.14
N VAL A 1045 14.60 42.09 -26.36
CA VAL A 1045 14.92 41.27 -25.19
C VAL A 1045 13.89 41.50 -24.08
N HIS A 1046 13.65 42.76 -23.68
CA HIS A 1046 12.75 43.10 -22.58
C HIS A 1046 11.28 42.68 -22.84
N HIS A 1047 10.77 42.85 -24.07
CA HIS A 1047 9.40 42.49 -24.41
C HIS A 1047 9.18 41.01 -24.80
N LYS A 1048 10.17 40.13 -24.55
CA LYS A 1048 10.06 38.65 -24.58
C LYS A 1048 9.30 38.09 -25.80
N THR A 1049 9.78 38.41 -27.00
CA THR A 1049 9.22 37.88 -28.25
C THR A 1049 9.42 36.36 -28.35
N THR A 1050 8.34 35.58 -28.49
CA THR A 1050 8.43 34.10 -28.58
C THR A 1050 9.27 33.65 -29.77
N THR A 1051 10.02 32.56 -29.65
CA THR A 1051 10.94 32.05 -30.70
C THR A 1051 10.27 31.92 -32.07
N ARG A 1052 9.02 31.43 -32.10
CA ARG A 1052 8.24 31.29 -33.34
C ARG A 1052 7.84 32.63 -33.98
N ARG A 1053 7.70 33.70 -33.20
CA ARG A 1053 7.53 35.08 -33.70
C ARG A 1053 8.88 35.70 -34.07
N LEU A 1054 9.91 35.55 -33.24
CA LEU A 1054 11.25 36.09 -33.50
C LEU A 1054 11.86 35.56 -34.81
N ARG A 1055 11.68 34.26 -35.13
CA ARG A 1055 12.03 33.70 -36.45
C ARG A 1055 11.31 34.40 -37.61
N ARG A 1056 10.04 34.82 -37.43
CA ARG A 1056 9.29 35.60 -38.44
C ARG A 1056 9.76 37.07 -38.53
N VAL A 1057 10.22 37.67 -37.42
CA VAL A 1057 10.86 39.00 -37.45
C VAL A 1057 12.09 38.91 -38.35
N VAL A 1058 13.07 38.08 -37.96
CA VAL A 1058 14.37 37.93 -38.64
C VAL A 1058 14.23 37.53 -40.12
N HIS A 1059 13.25 36.69 -40.46
CA HIS A 1059 12.96 36.30 -41.85
C HIS A 1059 12.48 37.46 -42.74
N ASN A 1060 11.79 38.46 -42.17
CA ASN A 1060 11.13 39.54 -42.93
C ASN A 1060 11.69 40.93 -42.59
N LEU A 1061 12.92 41.00 -42.06
CA LEU A 1061 13.67 42.25 -41.93
C LEU A 1061 13.98 42.82 -43.33
N PRO A 1062 13.79 44.13 -43.58
CA PRO A 1062 14.17 44.76 -44.84
C PRO A 1062 15.67 44.60 -45.17
N THR A 1063 15.99 44.31 -46.43
CA THR A 1063 17.36 44.24 -46.97
C THR A 1063 17.41 45.01 -48.28
N GLU A 1064 18.57 45.59 -48.63
CA GLU A 1064 18.69 46.40 -49.86
C GLU A 1064 18.50 45.55 -51.13
N ASP A 1065 19.02 44.32 -51.12
CA ASP A 1065 18.83 43.31 -52.16
C ASP A 1065 17.41 42.70 -52.22
N GLY A 1066 16.53 42.99 -51.24
CA GLY A 1066 15.23 42.33 -51.09
C GLY A 1066 15.28 40.82 -50.72
N LYS A 1067 16.47 40.26 -50.52
CA LYS A 1067 16.71 38.85 -50.15
C LYS A 1067 16.25 38.57 -48.71
N LYS A 1068 15.49 37.50 -48.51
CA LYS A 1068 14.99 37.05 -47.19
C LYS A 1068 16.01 36.16 -46.48
N GLN A 1069 16.07 36.23 -45.14
CA GLN A 1069 17.00 35.41 -44.36
C GLN A 1069 16.58 33.93 -44.30
N THR A 1070 17.50 33.04 -44.64
CA THR A 1070 17.31 31.57 -44.68
C THR A 1070 17.97 30.86 -43.48
N GLY A 1071 17.70 29.56 -43.33
CA GLY A 1071 18.30 28.70 -42.27
C GLY A 1071 17.72 28.88 -40.86
N LEU A 1072 16.67 29.69 -40.69
CA LEU A 1072 16.17 30.13 -39.38
C LEU A 1072 15.42 29.06 -38.55
N SER A 1073 15.17 27.87 -39.10
CA SER A 1073 14.35 26.81 -38.47
C SER A 1073 15.03 26.13 -37.27
N ALA A 1074 16.35 25.94 -37.34
CA ALA A 1074 17.14 25.27 -36.30
C ALA A 1074 17.61 26.20 -35.17
N LEU A 1075 17.53 27.52 -35.34
CA LEU A 1075 18.24 28.49 -34.50
C LEU A 1075 17.56 28.76 -33.15
N GLY A 1076 18.34 28.85 -32.08
CA GLY A 1076 17.90 29.23 -30.73
C GLY A 1076 17.51 30.71 -30.59
N VAL A 1077 16.98 31.10 -29.43
CA VAL A 1077 16.55 32.49 -29.17
C VAL A 1077 17.73 33.46 -29.21
N GLU A 1078 18.85 33.09 -28.59
CA GLU A 1078 20.08 33.91 -28.53
C GLU A 1078 20.65 34.17 -29.93
N GLU A 1079 20.79 33.12 -30.75
CA GLU A 1079 21.22 33.18 -32.15
C GLU A 1079 20.34 34.11 -33.01
N LEU A 1080 19.02 34.09 -32.78
CA LEU A 1080 18.06 34.94 -33.49
C LEU A 1080 18.12 36.40 -33.03
N ASN A 1081 18.34 36.64 -31.73
CA ASN A 1081 18.60 37.98 -31.20
C ASN A 1081 19.93 38.52 -31.74
N ALA A 1082 21.00 37.70 -31.81
CA ALA A 1082 22.28 38.09 -32.39
C ALA A 1082 22.15 38.52 -33.86
N ARG A 1083 21.41 37.76 -34.68
CA ARG A 1083 21.10 38.15 -36.07
C ARG A 1083 20.25 39.43 -36.17
N LEU A 1084 19.33 39.65 -35.22
CA LEU A 1084 18.52 40.87 -35.17
C LEU A 1084 19.38 42.09 -34.81
N SER A 1085 20.27 41.99 -33.82
CA SER A 1085 21.21 43.04 -33.44
C SER A 1085 22.22 43.34 -34.56
N ALA A 1086 22.75 42.32 -35.23
CA ALA A 1086 23.65 42.49 -36.38
C ALA A 1086 22.97 43.21 -37.57
N TRP A 1087 21.68 42.94 -37.79
CA TRP A 1087 20.88 43.70 -38.75
C TRP A 1087 20.65 45.15 -38.29
N VAL A 1088 20.26 45.38 -37.04
CA VAL A 1088 20.08 46.75 -36.50
C VAL A 1088 21.36 47.59 -36.63
N ALA A 1089 22.53 46.99 -36.39
CA ALA A 1089 23.82 47.65 -36.52
C ALA A 1089 24.17 48.06 -37.97
N SER A 1090 23.67 47.34 -38.97
CA SER A 1090 23.99 47.55 -40.39
C SER A 1090 22.88 48.21 -41.22
N ALA A 1091 21.63 48.17 -40.76
CA ALA A 1091 20.47 48.72 -41.47
C ALA A 1091 20.46 50.26 -41.51
N GLY A 1092 20.04 50.83 -42.64
CA GLY A 1092 19.85 52.28 -42.82
C GLY A 1092 18.55 52.79 -42.19
N GLU A 1093 18.46 54.11 -41.92
CA GLU A 1093 17.35 54.70 -41.17
C GLU A 1093 15.96 54.34 -41.73
N ARG A 1094 15.80 54.38 -43.07
CA ARG A 1094 14.53 54.05 -43.74
C ARG A 1094 14.09 52.60 -43.49
N GLN A 1095 15.03 51.66 -43.38
CA GLN A 1095 14.75 50.26 -43.06
C GLN A 1095 14.38 50.09 -41.59
N ILE A 1096 15.06 50.81 -40.70
CA ILE A 1096 14.77 50.81 -39.25
C ILE A 1096 13.37 51.39 -38.98
N ARG A 1097 12.99 52.51 -39.62
CA ARG A 1097 11.67 53.14 -39.44
C ARG A 1097 10.50 52.32 -40.02
N GLN A 1098 10.75 51.34 -40.89
CA GLN A 1098 9.74 50.39 -41.38
C GLN A 1098 9.42 49.24 -40.38
N LEU A 1099 10.29 49.01 -39.38
CA LEU A 1099 10.19 47.86 -38.48
C LEU A 1099 8.85 47.74 -37.70
N PRO A 1100 8.18 48.82 -37.24
CA PRO A 1100 6.86 48.71 -36.60
C PRO A 1100 5.77 48.14 -37.50
N GLU A 1101 5.82 48.44 -38.80
CA GLU A 1101 4.86 47.95 -39.80
C GLU A 1101 5.11 46.46 -40.09
N VAL A 1102 6.38 46.04 -40.16
CA VAL A 1102 6.78 44.63 -40.27
C VAL A 1102 6.26 43.83 -39.07
N LEU A 1103 6.43 44.33 -37.84
CA LEU A 1103 5.93 43.69 -36.62
C LEU A 1103 4.40 43.51 -36.64
N SER A 1104 3.68 44.51 -37.15
CA SER A 1104 2.23 44.43 -37.30
C SER A 1104 1.83 43.36 -38.32
N LYS A 1105 2.44 43.39 -39.52
CA LYS A 1105 2.16 42.45 -40.62
C LYS A 1105 2.43 40.97 -40.29
N ILE A 1106 3.36 40.65 -39.38
CA ILE A 1106 3.67 39.25 -38.98
C ILE A 1106 2.82 38.71 -37.81
N GLY A 1107 1.87 39.49 -37.30
CA GLY A 1107 1.00 39.11 -36.17
C GLY A 1107 1.59 39.41 -34.78
N ALA A 1108 2.31 40.54 -34.66
CA ALA A 1108 2.82 41.09 -33.41
C ALA A 1108 2.42 42.58 -33.21
N GLN A 1109 1.19 42.92 -33.60
CA GLN A 1109 0.62 44.28 -33.60
C GLN A 1109 0.91 45.09 -32.33
N ASN A 1110 0.59 44.58 -31.13
CA ASN A 1110 0.83 45.28 -29.87
C ASN A 1110 2.32 45.62 -29.61
N ALA A 1111 3.27 44.93 -30.25
CA ALA A 1111 4.69 45.25 -30.19
C ALA A 1111 5.08 46.31 -31.25
N GLY A 1112 4.47 46.25 -32.45
CA GLY A 1112 4.60 47.29 -33.47
C GLY A 1112 4.10 48.65 -32.98
N GLU A 1113 2.88 48.69 -32.43
CA GLU A 1113 2.26 49.91 -31.87
C GLU A 1113 3.10 50.52 -30.73
N ARG A 1114 3.62 49.67 -29.81
CA ARG A 1114 4.52 50.12 -28.73
C ARG A 1114 5.84 50.68 -29.28
N LEU A 1115 6.42 50.05 -30.30
CA LEU A 1115 7.63 50.55 -30.92
C LEU A 1115 7.38 51.88 -31.64
N GLN A 1116 6.32 51.97 -32.43
CA GLN A 1116 5.92 53.19 -33.14
C GLN A 1116 5.67 54.36 -32.18
N SER A 1117 4.96 54.12 -31.07
CA SER A 1117 4.73 55.14 -30.04
C SER A 1117 6.01 55.59 -29.34
N LYS A 1118 6.98 54.67 -29.12
CA LYS A 1118 8.30 55.03 -28.57
C LYS A 1118 9.13 55.85 -29.57
N LEU A 1119 9.12 55.49 -30.85
CA LEU A 1119 9.78 56.26 -31.92
C LEU A 1119 9.20 57.69 -32.03
N GLN A 1120 7.87 57.82 -32.12
CA GLN A 1120 7.20 59.13 -32.19
C GLN A 1120 7.51 60.05 -31.00
N ARG A 1121 7.67 59.48 -29.79
CA ARG A 1121 8.11 60.24 -28.60
C ARG A 1121 9.55 60.72 -28.72
N ILE A 1122 10.44 59.92 -29.31
CA ILE A 1122 11.85 60.28 -29.56
C ILE A 1122 11.92 61.39 -30.61
N ASP A 1123 11.23 61.24 -31.75
CA ASP A 1123 11.13 62.28 -32.79
C ASP A 1123 10.56 63.62 -32.22
N SER A 1124 9.56 63.54 -31.35
CA SER A 1124 8.98 64.72 -30.68
C SER A 1124 9.92 65.40 -29.67
N HIS A 1125 10.84 64.64 -29.04
CA HIS A 1125 11.90 65.19 -28.20
C HIS A 1125 13.03 65.82 -29.03
N LEU A 1126 13.48 65.17 -30.12
CA LEU A 1126 14.50 65.70 -31.03
C LEU A 1126 14.13 67.09 -31.56
N ASN A 1127 12.89 67.23 -32.04
CA ASN A 1127 12.39 68.51 -32.56
C ASN A 1127 12.33 69.63 -31.49
N LYS A 1128 12.27 69.28 -30.20
CA LYS A 1128 12.33 70.25 -29.10
C LYS A 1128 13.76 70.56 -28.62
N LEU A 1129 14.68 69.62 -28.77
CA LEU A 1129 16.08 69.76 -28.34
C LEU A 1129 16.93 70.52 -29.37
N CYS A 1130 16.78 70.22 -30.66
CA CYS A 1130 17.62 70.77 -31.73
C CYS A 1130 16.88 71.67 -32.75
N GLY A 1131 15.57 71.88 -32.58
CA GLY A 1131 14.73 72.61 -33.56
C GLY A 1131 15.02 74.09 -33.77
N ALA A 1132 15.99 74.68 -33.04
CA ALA A 1132 16.38 76.09 -33.17
C ALA A 1132 17.42 76.36 -34.27
N LEU A 1133 18.01 75.31 -34.87
CA LEU A 1133 19.10 75.41 -35.87
C LEU A 1133 18.60 75.42 -37.34
N GLY A 1134 17.37 75.89 -37.58
CA GLY A 1134 16.68 75.74 -38.88
C GLY A 1134 16.57 77.00 -39.75
N ASN A 1135 16.87 78.19 -39.24
CA ASN A 1135 16.59 79.48 -39.92
C ASN A 1135 17.87 80.28 -40.26
N GLU A 1136 18.84 79.63 -40.90
CA GLU A 1136 19.98 80.19 -41.64
C GLU A 1136 20.65 78.97 -42.32
N VAL A 1137 20.85 78.86 -43.64
CA VAL A 1137 20.85 79.87 -44.72
C VAL A 1137 20.12 79.32 -45.95
N ASP A 1138 19.19 80.12 -46.51
CA ASP A 1138 18.79 80.06 -47.92
C ASP A 1138 19.23 81.41 -48.53
N GLY A 1139 20.35 81.42 -49.26
CA GLY A 1139 20.92 82.67 -49.79
C GLY A 1139 22.34 82.54 -50.33
N VAL A 1140 22.45 82.60 -51.67
CA VAL A 1140 23.63 82.40 -52.53
C VAL A 1140 24.04 80.93 -52.72
#